data_AF-A0A851GA27-F1
#
_entry.id   AF-A0A851GA27-F1
#
_cell.length_a   1.000
_cell.length_b   1.000
_cell.length_c   1.000
_cell.angle_alpha   90.00
_cell.angle_beta   90.00
_cell.angle_gamma   90.00
#
_symmetry.space_group_name_H-M   'P 1'
#
loop_
_entity.id
_entity.type
_entity.pdbx_description
1 polymer ?
#
loop_
_entity_poly.entity_id
_entity_poly.type
_entity_poly.pdbx_seq_one_letter_code
_entity_poly.pdbx_strand_id
1 'polypeptide(L)'
;MKLISAPKVETLKASPQAAKLSSRSPGKALVATFADEQSGIQVQWRAEFRENSNYFRQILNLRSSRPVTIENIQTLNVSLPEAKVVGYTDGSPVVCGNWFLGLEHPMAKNSAGGTESWSPADMANNKITRHLKQLKDGTCSVTFKYAEGNHGITITKASLLSNGKIIATDVHGGFSGIHSKSNSYTLKVPAGITEATLVATLNNVKGQYNGSGEITVDNGIFTTQPQTTASLPRGFTLKPEDPWTVSTQIGCAPPNQIRRAFAYYLQRERAHPYRQYWHYNSWYDLNIGRNDLDDPIKRMNEQQCLDVIKAFDKKLFQKHQVGVNGFVWDDGWDDWNSLWGFHEGFPHGFTKLNEAALPQGAKMGAWLSPWGGYGRSHKMRVDYGKKHGYETNAGGFSLGGIKYRTAYRDACLKMIKDYNQDYFKFDGIGGGMWATGAPATISADLDGLIKVIEDLRQTTPSVFINCTVGTWASPYWLCFADSIWRQGEDTAFSGKGNPREQWINYKDSIVYRRFAHPSPLFPVNSMMYHGLTVGPMGNPAKMPSPAENINSYSNEVRMMAAYASTLGELYVTPAMLTDEAWAVLAESIQWARTHQKLLSDTHWIGGDPAKHQIYGFAAWHPDKGGVITLRNPDDRKKSITLDLRTIWELPTDDDLQYTLHSPWIEDHGKPPVPARANTPLTVTLQPFEVLTLQTKH
;
A
#
# COMPACT_ATOMS: atom_id res chain seq x y z
N MET A 1 -26.47 -24.23 -5.54
CA MET A 1 -26.83 -24.06 -4.12
C MET A 1 -28.31 -23.77 -4.00
N LYS A 2 -28.97 -24.25 -2.94
CA LYS A 2 -30.38 -23.99 -2.63
C LYS A 2 -30.47 -22.95 -1.51
N LEU A 3 -31.44 -22.06 -1.57
CA LEU A 3 -31.80 -21.19 -0.44
C LEU A 3 -32.46 -22.05 0.64
N ILE A 4 -31.91 -22.05 1.86
CA ILE A 4 -32.38 -22.93 2.96
C ILE A 4 -33.11 -22.17 4.08
N SER A 5 -33.23 -20.85 3.97
CA SER A 5 -34.04 -20.02 4.87
C SER A 5 -34.56 -18.79 4.13
N ALA A 6 -35.74 -18.29 4.50
CA ALA A 6 -36.27 -17.04 3.95
C ALA A 6 -35.30 -15.88 4.25
N PRO A 7 -35.05 -14.96 3.29
CA PRO A 7 -34.22 -13.80 3.55
C PRO A 7 -34.81 -12.96 4.69
N LYS A 8 -33.96 -12.48 5.60
CA LYS A 8 -34.37 -11.66 6.74
C LYS A 8 -33.59 -10.35 6.78
N VAL A 9 -34.24 -9.31 7.31
CA VAL A 9 -33.59 -8.04 7.61
C VAL A 9 -33.09 -8.06 9.05
N GLU A 10 -31.80 -7.81 9.24
CA GLU A 10 -31.16 -7.66 10.55
C GLU A 10 -30.84 -6.18 10.82
N THR A 11 -30.97 -5.76 12.08
CA THR A 11 -30.50 -4.44 12.51
C THR A 11 -29.04 -4.55 12.94
N LEU A 12 -28.17 -3.76 12.30
CA LEU A 12 -26.78 -3.64 12.67
C LEU A 12 -26.66 -2.58 13.78
N LYS A 13 -26.21 -2.99 14.96
CA LYS A 13 -25.96 -2.06 16.06
C LYS A 13 -24.66 -1.30 15.83
N ALA A 14 -24.65 -0.04 16.27
CA ALA A 14 -23.42 0.74 16.41
C ALA A 14 -22.58 0.18 17.57
N SER A 15 -21.27 0.11 17.35
CA SER A 15 -20.26 -0.13 18.39
C SER A 15 -19.34 1.09 18.45
N PRO A 16 -19.60 2.08 19.34
CA PRO A 16 -18.88 3.35 19.34
C PRO A 16 -17.36 3.24 19.46
N GLN A 17 -16.89 2.20 20.15
CA GLN A 17 -15.46 1.94 20.38
C GLN A 17 -14.84 0.94 19.40
N ALA A 18 -15.55 0.56 18.33
CA ALA A 18 -14.97 -0.31 17.32
C ALA A 18 -13.77 0.36 16.64
N ALA A 19 -12.69 -0.41 16.41
CA ALA A 19 -11.53 0.06 15.66
C ALA A 19 -11.94 0.49 14.24
N LYS A 20 -12.69 -0.37 13.54
CA LYS A 20 -13.29 -0.08 12.23
C LYS A 20 -14.38 0.98 12.35
N LEU A 21 -14.26 2.05 11.58
CA LEU A 21 -15.15 3.22 11.68
C LEU A 21 -16.58 2.92 11.23
N SER A 22 -16.77 2.09 10.20
CA SER A 22 -18.12 1.71 9.74
C SER A 22 -18.92 1.02 10.84
N SER A 23 -18.27 0.21 11.68
CA SER A 23 -18.91 -0.47 12.81
C SER A 23 -19.42 0.47 13.90
N ARG A 24 -19.01 1.74 13.91
CA ARG A 24 -19.51 2.78 14.83
C ARG A 24 -20.86 3.35 14.41
N SER A 25 -21.29 3.11 13.16
CA SER A 25 -22.60 3.54 12.65
C SER A 25 -23.58 2.36 12.67
N PRO A 26 -24.86 2.58 13.03
CA PRO A 26 -25.88 1.57 12.90
C PRO A 26 -26.24 1.35 11.42
N GLY A 27 -27.08 0.37 11.14
CA GLY A 27 -27.50 0.06 9.79
C GLY A 27 -28.46 -1.11 9.69
N LYS A 28 -28.59 -1.64 8.47
CA LYS A 28 -29.39 -2.81 8.16
C LYS A 28 -28.58 -3.80 7.33
N ALA A 29 -28.89 -5.08 7.48
CA ALA A 29 -28.38 -6.13 6.61
C ALA A 29 -29.53 -6.99 6.10
N LEU A 30 -29.56 -7.28 4.80
CA LEU A 30 -30.37 -8.37 4.26
C LEU A 30 -29.53 -9.65 4.32
N VAL A 31 -30.05 -10.71 4.91
CA VAL A 31 -29.32 -11.96 5.15
C VAL A 31 -30.07 -13.13 4.55
N ALA A 32 -29.36 -13.95 3.77
CA ALA A 32 -29.87 -15.18 3.19
C ALA A 32 -28.83 -16.30 3.38
N THR A 33 -29.29 -17.53 3.61
CA THR A 33 -28.38 -18.68 3.75
C THR A 33 -28.65 -19.68 2.65
N PHE A 34 -27.58 -20.04 1.93
CA PHE A 34 -27.57 -21.03 0.86
C PHE A 34 -26.80 -22.26 1.32
N ALA A 35 -27.20 -23.43 0.85
CA ALA A 35 -26.44 -24.66 1.06
C ALA A 35 -26.36 -25.50 -0.21
N ASP A 36 -25.31 -26.30 -0.30
CA ASP A 36 -25.18 -27.37 -1.26
C ASP A 36 -24.87 -28.66 -0.51
N GLU A 37 -25.85 -29.56 -0.45
CA GLU A 37 -25.73 -30.83 0.29
C GLU A 37 -24.63 -31.73 -0.27
N GLN A 38 -24.40 -31.69 -1.60
CA GLN A 38 -23.41 -32.54 -2.26
C GLN A 38 -21.98 -32.17 -1.85
N SER A 39 -21.62 -30.89 -1.85
CA SER A 39 -20.32 -30.45 -1.34
C SER A 39 -20.27 -30.38 0.19
N GLY A 40 -21.40 -30.12 0.84
CA GLY A 40 -21.48 -29.78 2.28
C GLY A 40 -21.23 -28.30 2.57
N ILE A 41 -21.11 -27.45 1.54
CA ILE A 41 -20.91 -26.01 1.68
C ILE A 41 -22.21 -25.33 2.13
N GLN A 42 -22.06 -24.40 3.07
CA GLN A 42 -23.08 -23.41 3.42
C GLN A 42 -22.51 -22.00 3.26
N VAL A 43 -23.26 -21.11 2.62
CA VAL A 43 -22.90 -19.71 2.43
C VAL A 43 -23.98 -18.83 3.05
N GLN A 44 -23.62 -18.07 4.08
CA GLN A 44 -24.44 -16.96 4.53
C GLN A 44 -24.06 -15.70 3.74
N TRP A 45 -24.95 -15.30 2.84
CA TRP A 45 -24.86 -14.05 2.10
C TRP A 45 -25.49 -12.91 2.91
N ARG A 46 -24.79 -11.79 2.99
CA ARG A 46 -25.28 -10.55 3.62
C ARG A 46 -25.11 -9.38 2.66
N ALA A 47 -26.11 -8.53 2.54
CA ALA A 47 -25.97 -7.20 1.96
C ALA A 47 -26.12 -6.15 3.07
N GLU A 48 -25.02 -5.52 3.46
CA GLU A 48 -24.95 -4.55 4.57
C GLU A 48 -24.97 -3.12 4.05
N PHE A 49 -25.83 -2.30 4.67
CA PHE A 49 -25.90 -0.86 4.43
C PHE A 49 -25.90 -0.14 5.78
N ARG A 50 -24.86 0.65 6.03
CA ARG A 50 -24.70 1.44 7.26
C ARG A 50 -25.00 2.90 7.01
N GLU A 51 -25.47 3.59 8.04
CA GLU A 51 -25.78 5.01 7.95
C GLU A 51 -24.55 5.82 7.52
N ASN A 52 -24.82 6.87 6.72
CA ASN A 52 -23.82 7.75 6.10
C ASN A 52 -22.85 7.06 5.13
N SER A 53 -23.11 5.84 4.67
CA SER A 53 -22.28 5.19 3.65
C SER A 53 -22.66 5.64 2.23
N ASN A 54 -21.67 5.84 1.37
CA ASN A 54 -21.83 5.98 -0.09
C ASN A 54 -21.65 4.65 -0.83
N TYR A 55 -21.76 3.53 -0.11
CA TYR A 55 -21.57 2.18 -0.61
C TYR A 55 -22.43 1.21 0.19
N PHE A 56 -22.70 0.05 -0.40
CA PHE A 56 -23.13 -1.14 0.34
C PHE A 56 -22.08 -2.23 0.21
N ARG A 57 -22.06 -3.16 1.17
CA ARG A 57 -21.13 -4.30 1.16
C ARG A 57 -21.90 -5.60 1.05
N GLN A 58 -21.47 -6.44 0.12
CA GLN A 58 -21.81 -7.85 0.09
C GLN A 58 -20.80 -8.62 0.93
N ILE A 59 -21.25 -9.51 1.81
CA ILE A 59 -20.39 -10.38 2.62
C ILE A 59 -20.83 -11.83 2.40
N LEU A 60 -19.88 -12.71 2.09
CA LEU A 60 -20.07 -14.14 2.04
C LEU A 60 -19.34 -14.76 3.23
N ASN A 61 -20.08 -15.39 4.13
CA ASN A 61 -19.50 -16.25 5.17
C ASN A 61 -19.66 -17.71 4.72
N LEU A 62 -18.55 -18.34 4.38
CA LEU A 62 -18.48 -19.72 3.91
C LEU A 62 -18.16 -20.64 5.09
N ARG A 63 -18.95 -21.69 5.21
CA ARG A 63 -18.75 -22.81 6.13
C ARG A 63 -18.88 -24.11 5.36
N SER A 64 -18.30 -25.19 5.87
CA SER A 64 -18.51 -26.52 5.32
C SER A 64 -18.73 -27.54 6.42
N SER A 65 -19.57 -28.54 6.20
CA SER A 65 -19.74 -29.67 7.12
C SER A 65 -18.65 -30.74 6.98
N ARG A 66 -17.86 -30.67 5.91
CA ARG A 66 -16.74 -31.57 5.60
C ARG A 66 -15.65 -30.83 4.81
N PRO A 67 -14.41 -31.32 4.76
CA PRO A 67 -13.37 -30.72 3.93
C PRO A 67 -13.81 -30.60 2.47
N VAL A 68 -13.69 -29.40 1.89
CA VAL A 68 -14.03 -29.12 0.49
C VAL A 68 -13.01 -28.17 -0.11
N THR A 69 -12.54 -28.47 -1.32
CA THR A 69 -11.63 -27.58 -2.05
C THR A 69 -12.40 -26.42 -2.65
N ILE A 70 -11.96 -25.20 -2.37
CA ILE A 70 -12.47 -23.98 -2.99
C ILE A 70 -11.43 -23.53 -4.01
N GLU A 71 -11.77 -23.61 -5.30
CA GLU A 71 -10.92 -23.18 -6.43
C GLU A 71 -11.01 -21.66 -6.70
N ASN A 72 -12.17 -21.08 -6.47
CA ASN A 72 -12.42 -19.68 -6.72
C ASN A 72 -13.64 -19.20 -5.93
N ILE A 73 -13.57 -17.98 -5.40
CA ILE A 73 -14.72 -17.29 -4.85
C ILE A 73 -15.04 -16.10 -5.75
N GLN A 74 -16.07 -16.20 -6.57
CA GLN A 74 -16.55 -15.10 -7.41
C GLN A 74 -17.77 -14.43 -6.76
N THR A 75 -17.65 -13.15 -6.47
CA THR A 75 -18.65 -12.37 -5.73
C THR A 75 -19.47 -11.46 -6.64
N LEU A 76 -18.96 -11.15 -7.82
CA LEU A 76 -19.57 -10.26 -8.79
C LEU A 76 -19.28 -10.79 -10.21
N ASN A 77 -20.32 -10.79 -11.04
CA ASN A 77 -20.27 -11.11 -12.46
C ASN A 77 -21.42 -10.34 -13.13
N VAL A 78 -21.11 -9.15 -13.62
CA VAL A 78 -22.10 -8.22 -14.17
C VAL A 78 -21.58 -7.57 -15.45
N SER A 79 -22.48 -7.29 -16.38
CA SER A 79 -22.13 -6.56 -17.59
C SER A 79 -22.10 -5.06 -17.30
N LEU A 80 -20.90 -4.48 -17.31
CA LEU A 80 -20.66 -3.04 -17.15
C LEU A 80 -19.71 -2.58 -18.26
N PRO A 81 -20.25 -2.16 -19.42
CA PRO A 81 -19.45 -1.87 -20.61
C PRO A 81 -18.39 -0.76 -20.44
N GLU A 82 -18.63 0.19 -19.54
CA GLU A 82 -17.73 1.33 -19.28
C GLU A 82 -16.81 1.11 -18.08
N ALA A 83 -16.81 -0.09 -17.51
CA ALA A 83 -15.98 -0.41 -16.36
C ALA A 83 -14.50 -0.48 -16.77
N LYS A 84 -13.63 0.01 -15.89
CA LYS A 84 -12.16 -0.11 -16.02
C LYS A 84 -11.54 -0.44 -14.66
N VAL A 85 -10.49 -1.25 -14.67
CA VAL A 85 -9.65 -1.43 -13.49
C VAL A 85 -8.80 -0.18 -13.30
N VAL A 86 -8.83 0.41 -12.10
CA VAL A 86 -8.03 1.59 -11.74
C VAL A 86 -6.88 1.15 -10.83
N GLY A 87 -5.76 0.83 -11.46
CA GLY A 87 -4.61 0.18 -10.83
C GLY A 87 -4.00 -0.87 -11.77
N TYR A 88 -2.83 -1.39 -11.41
CA TYR A 88 -2.12 -2.40 -12.22
C TYR A 88 -1.77 -3.67 -11.44
N THR A 89 -2.11 -3.73 -10.15
CA THR A 89 -1.80 -4.86 -9.27
C THR A 89 -3.07 -5.61 -8.88
N ASP A 90 -2.93 -6.80 -8.31
CA ASP A 90 -4.04 -7.50 -7.66
C ASP A 90 -4.74 -6.59 -6.64
N GLY A 91 -6.04 -6.81 -6.49
CA GLY A 91 -6.89 -5.99 -5.62
C GLY A 91 -7.01 -4.53 -6.07
N SER A 92 -6.70 -4.20 -7.32
CA SER A 92 -7.06 -2.89 -7.89
C SER A 92 -8.59 -2.78 -7.98
N PRO A 93 -9.21 -1.65 -7.59
CA PRO A 93 -10.65 -1.46 -7.72
C PRO A 93 -11.07 -1.28 -9.18
N VAL A 94 -12.36 -1.51 -9.47
CA VAL A 94 -12.99 -1.21 -10.75
C VAL A 94 -13.82 0.07 -10.62
N VAL A 95 -13.78 0.93 -11.63
CA VAL A 95 -14.59 2.16 -11.73
C VAL A 95 -15.43 2.11 -13.01
N CYS A 96 -16.69 2.50 -12.91
CA CYS A 96 -17.62 2.62 -14.05
C CYS A 96 -18.44 3.91 -13.89
N GLY A 97 -18.12 4.95 -14.68
CA GLY A 97 -18.66 6.29 -14.46
C GLY A 97 -18.36 6.78 -13.03
N ASN A 98 -19.40 7.07 -12.27
CA ASN A 98 -19.31 7.50 -10.86
C ASN A 98 -19.37 6.34 -9.84
N TRP A 99 -19.38 5.09 -10.30
CA TRP A 99 -19.40 3.93 -9.43
C TRP A 99 -18.01 3.35 -9.24
N PHE A 100 -17.76 2.80 -8.05
CA PHE A 100 -16.58 1.99 -7.76
C PHE A 100 -17.01 0.65 -7.15
N LEU A 101 -16.32 -0.42 -7.50
CA LEU A 101 -16.63 -1.77 -7.04
C LEU A 101 -15.37 -2.63 -6.93
N GLY A 102 -15.42 -3.69 -6.11
CA GLY A 102 -14.34 -4.66 -6.04
C GLY A 102 -14.43 -5.56 -4.81
N LEU A 103 -13.84 -6.75 -4.93
CA LEU A 103 -13.66 -7.67 -3.81
C LEU A 103 -12.54 -7.11 -2.92
N GLU A 104 -12.84 -7.00 -1.63
CA GLU A 104 -12.04 -6.33 -0.61
C GLU A 104 -10.90 -7.21 -0.10
N HIS A 105 -10.03 -7.66 -1.00
CA HIS A 105 -8.87 -8.47 -0.67
C HIS A 105 -7.66 -8.06 -1.52
N PRO A 106 -6.45 -7.97 -0.96
CA PRO A 106 -5.26 -7.59 -1.73
C PRO A 106 -4.94 -8.52 -2.90
N MET A 107 -5.31 -9.79 -2.83
CA MET A 107 -5.08 -10.82 -3.87
C MET A 107 -6.29 -11.00 -4.81
N ALA A 108 -7.31 -10.13 -4.73
CA ALA A 108 -8.48 -10.26 -5.57
C ALA A 108 -8.15 -9.99 -7.05
N LYS A 109 -8.81 -10.72 -7.94
CA LYS A 109 -8.84 -10.44 -9.38
C LYS A 109 -10.13 -9.68 -9.67
N ASN A 110 -10.06 -8.36 -9.57
CA ASN A 110 -11.12 -7.48 -10.05
C ASN A 110 -10.83 -7.18 -11.53
N SER A 111 -11.69 -7.67 -12.41
CA SER A 111 -11.56 -7.46 -13.85
C SER A 111 -12.70 -6.59 -14.35
N ALA A 112 -12.44 -5.83 -15.39
CA ALA A 112 -13.44 -5.07 -16.10
C ALA A 112 -13.42 -5.44 -17.57
N GLY A 113 -14.56 -5.19 -18.22
CA GLY A 113 -14.84 -5.50 -19.61
C GLY A 113 -14.03 -4.72 -20.64
N GLY A 114 -12.72 -4.91 -20.61
CA GLY A 114 -11.72 -4.56 -21.61
C GLY A 114 -10.55 -5.52 -21.46
N THR A 115 -10.80 -6.67 -20.84
CA THR A 115 -9.82 -7.68 -20.45
C THR A 115 -10.22 -8.99 -21.11
N GLU A 116 -9.31 -9.63 -21.82
CA GLU A 116 -9.48 -10.96 -22.39
C GLU A 116 -8.32 -11.84 -21.94
N SER A 117 -8.59 -13.09 -21.59
CA SER A 117 -7.51 -14.01 -21.24
C SER A 117 -6.69 -14.35 -22.48
N TRP A 118 -5.40 -14.66 -22.31
CA TRP A 118 -4.62 -15.40 -23.28
C TRP A 118 -4.01 -16.64 -22.61
N SER A 119 -3.94 -17.73 -23.36
CA SER A 119 -3.41 -19.02 -22.94
C SER A 119 -2.65 -19.66 -24.10
N PRO A 120 -1.94 -20.78 -23.90
CA PRO A 120 -1.27 -21.48 -25.00
C PRO A 120 -2.23 -21.92 -26.11
N ALA A 121 -3.52 -22.13 -25.80
CA ALA A 121 -4.55 -22.47 -26.78
C ALA A 121 -4.87 -21.31 -27.74
N ASP A 122 -4.60 -20.07 -27.33
CA ASP A 122 -4.87 -18.86 -28.11
C ASP A 122 -3.74 -18.50 -29.09
N MET A 123 -2.55 -19.09 -28.91
CA MET A 123 -1.33 -18.74 -29.63
C MET A 123 -1.22 -19.43 -31.01
N ALA A 124 -2.30 -19.42 -31.78
CA ALA A 124 -2.32 -20.04 -33.10
C ALA A 124 -1.41 -19.28 -34.08
N ASN A 125 -0.52 -20.02 -34.77
CA ASN A 125 0.41 -19.46 -35.77
C ASN A 125 1.27 -18.29 -35.23
N ASN A 126 1.73 -18.40 -33.98
CA ASN A 126 2.49 -17.36 -33.28
C ASN A 126 1.75 -16.02 -33.21
N LYS A 127 0.43 -16.06 -33.11
CA LYS A 127 -0.41 -14.87 -32.96
C LYS A 127 -1.46 -15.10 -31.89
N ILE A 128 -1.85 -14.02 -31.22
CA ILE A 128 -3.08 -13.97 -30.43
C ILE A 128 -4.02 -12.99 -31.14
N THR A 129 -5.26 -13.42 -31.37
CA THR A 129 -6.27 -12.64 -32.08
C THR A 129 -7.47 -12.39 -31.17
N ARG A 130 -7.94 -11.15 -31.10
CA ARG A 130 -9.16 -10.77 -30.37
C ARG A 130 -9.96 -9.76 -31.16
N HIS A 131 -11.29 -9.82 -31.07
CA HIS A 131 -12.16 -8.83 -31.71
C HIS A 131 -12.57 -7.76 -30.71
N LEU A 132 -12.44 -6.50 -31.12
CA LEU A 132 -12.80 -5.31 -30.37
C LEU A 132 -14.04 -4.66 -30.99
N LYS A 133 -14.95 -4.18 -30.14
CA LYS A 133 -16.11 -3.35 -30.45
C LYS A 133 -16.05 -2.04 -29.68
N GLN A 134 -16.93 -1.10 -30.02
CA GLN A 134 -17.05 0.22 -29.38
C GLN A 134 -15.73 1.00 -29.34
N LEU A 135 -14.89 0.81 -30.35
CA LEU A 135 -13.69 1.61 -30.52
C LEU A 135 -14.09 3.07 -30.75
N LYS A 136 -13.36 3.97 -30.10
CA LYS A 136 -13.48 5.43 -30.24
C LYS A 136 -12.27 5.96 -30.98
N ASP A 137 -12.47 7.03 -31.73
CA ASP A 137 -11.40 7.78 -32.38
C ASP A 137 -10.30 8.16 -31.37
N GLY A 138 -9.03 8.01 -31.76
CA GLY A 138 -7.90 8.39 -30.92
C GLY A 138 -6.95 7.23 -30.64
N THR A 139 -6.49 7.10 -29.40
CA THR A 139 -5.48 6.10 -29.03
C THR A 139 -6.14 4.90 -28.35
N CYS A 140 -5.64 3.70 -28.66
CA CYS A 140 -5.95 2.45 -27.99
C CYS A 140 -4.64 1.82 -27.51
N SER A 141 -4.41 1.82 -26.20
CA SER A 141 -3.33 1.10 -25.55
C SER A 141 -3.74 -0.33 -25.25
N VAL A 142 -2.93 -1.29 -25.68
CA VAL A 142 -3.11 -2.74 -25.49
C VAL A 142 -1.99 -3.26 -24.61
N THR A 143 -2.32 -3.79 -23.43
CA THR A 143 -1.33 -4.31 -22.48
C THR A 143 -1.49 -5.80 -22.23
N PHE A 144 -0.42 -6.56 -22.42
CA PHE A 144 -0.35 -8.00 -22.15
C PHE A 144 0.18 -8.23 -20.73
N LYS A 145 -0.65 -8.70 -19.81
CA LYS A 145 -0.28 -9.01 -18.43
C LYS A 145 -0.08 -10.52 -18.28
N TYR A 146 0.96 -10.92 -17.57
CA TYR A 146 1.20 -12.30 -17.20
C TYR A 146 0.42 -12.65 -15.93
N ALA A 147 -0.27 -13.78 -15.90
CA ALA A 147 -1.01 -14.25 -14.73
C ALA A 147 -0.26 -15.40 -14.04
N GLU A 148 0.03 -16.48 -14.75
CA GLU A 148 0.56 -17.72 -14.17
C GLU A 148 1.30 -18.61 -15.19
N GLY A 149 1.92 -19.68 -14.70
CA GLY A 149 2.70 -20.66 -15.47
C GLY A 149 4.22 -20.48 -15.30
N ASN A 150 5.00 -21.11 -16.19
CA ASN A 150 6.47 -21.02 -16.19
C ASN A 150 7.03 -20.24 -17.40
N HIS A 151 6.18 -19.80 -18.33
CA HIS A 151 6.63 -19.23 -19.60
C HIS A 151 5.88 -17.94 -19.93
N GLY A 152 6.61 -16.82 -20.01
CA GLY A 152 6.06 -15.57 -20.54
C GLY A 152 5.91 -15.57 -22.07
N ILE A 153 5.27 -14.54 -22.60
CA ILE A 153 5.13 -14.30 -24.04
C ILE A 153 6.03 -13.14 -24.49
N THR A 154 6.69 -13.32 -25.63
CA THR A 154 7.47 -12.28 -26.30
C THR A 154 6.61 -11.73 -27.43
N ILE A 155 6.15 -10.50 -27.30
CA ILE A 155 5.32 -9.83 -28.31
C ILE A 155 6.26 -8.96 -29.15
N THR A 156 6.14 -9.02 -30.47
CA THR A 156 6.98 -8.21 -31.39
C THR A 156 6.18 -7.09 -32.06
N LYS A 157 4.86 -7.23 -32.08
CA LYS A 157 3.95 -6.31 -32.77
C LYS A 157 2.52 -6.49 -32.27
N ALA A 158 1.79 -5.38 -32.14
CA ALA A 158 0.33 -5.38 -32.07
C ALA A 158 -0.25 -4.58 -33.25
N SER A 159 -1.33 -5.07 -33.84
CA SER A 159 -2.02 -4.42 -34.96
C SER A 159 -3.53 -4.45 -34.77
N LEU A 160 -4.22 -3.39 -35.19
CA LEU A 160 -5.67 -3.40 -35.39
C LEU A 160 -5.96 -3.64 -36.87
N LEU A 161 -6.90 -4.53 -37.17
CA LEU A 161 -7.38 -4.82 -38.51
C LEU A 161 -8.87 -4.51 -38.62
N SER A 162 -9.29 -3.74 -39.61
CA SER A 162 -10.71 -3.59 -39.97
C SER A 162 -10.94 -4.22 -41.33
N ASN A 163 -11.96 -5.09 -41.45
CA ASN A 163 -12.24 -5.87 -42.66
C ASN A 163 -11.00 -6.59 -43.23
N GLY A 164 -10.16 -7.15 -42.35
CA GLY A 164 -8.94 -7.87 -42.71
C GLY A 164 -7.74 -6.98 -43.11
N LYS A 165 -7.91 -5.66 -43.18
CA LYS A 165 -6.83 -4.70 -43.50
C LYS A 165 -6.28 -4.07 -42.24
N ILE A 166 -4.95 -4.02 -42.11
CA ILE A 166 -4.28 -3.33 -40.99
C ILE A 166 -4.60 -1.83 -41.07
N ILE A 167 -5.13 -1.29 -39.97
CA ILE A 167 -5.50 0.12 -39.81
C ILE A 167 -4.63 0.86 -38.79
N ALA A 168 -4.03 0.14 -37.84
CA ALA A 168 -3.10 0.68 -36.85
C ALA A 168 -2.07 -0.38 -36.48
N THR A 169 -0.85 0.01 -36.13
CA THR A 169 0.20 -0.92 -35.72
C THR A 169 1.20 -0.23 -34.79
N ASP A 170 1.68 -0.99 -33.81
CA ASP A 170 2.83 -0.67 -32.97
C ASP A 170 3.81 -1.86 -33.04
N VAL A 171 5.07 -1.56 -33.37
CA VAL A 171 6.16 -2.54 -33.52
C VAL A 171 7.24 -2.24 -32.51
N HIS A 172 7.31 -3.07 -31.47
CA HIS A 172 8.46 -3.13 -30.56
C HIS A 172 8.51 -4.47 -29.83
N GLY A 173 9.71 -4.81 -29.35
CA GLY A 173 9.93 -6.01 -28.55
C GLY A 173 9.42 -5.82 -27.12
N GLY A 174 8.35 -6.55 -26.80
CA GLY A 174 7.74 -6.64 -25.48
C GLY A 174 7.85 -8.04 -24.91
N PHE A 175 7.89 -8.14 -23.59
CA PHE A 175 7.86 -9.40 -22.87
C PHE A 175 6.84 -9.31 -21.74
N SER A 176 5.91 -10.26 -21.71
CA SER A 176 4.93 -10.42 -20.63
C SER A 176 5.22 -11.71 -19.87
N GLY A 177 5.77 -11.58 -18.68
CA GLY A 177 6.15 -12.66 -17.79
C GLY A 177 6.26 -12.15 -16.35
N ILE A 178 6.84 -12.97 -15.46
CA ILE A 178 7.11 -12.58 -14.05
C ILE A 178 7.82 -11.22 -13.97
N HIS A 179 8.74 -10.95 -14.90
CA HIS A 179 9.39 -9.65 -15.06
C HIS A 179 9.03 -9.03 -16.42
N SER A 180 7.81 -8.51 -16.52
CA SER A 180 7.31 -7.89 -17.76
C SER A 180 8.13 -6.65 -18.15
N LYS A 181 8.35 -6.46 -19.45
CA LYS A 181 9.09 -5.34 -20.05
C LYS A 181 8.43 -4.91 -21.34
N SER A 182 8.13 -3.62 -21.49
CA SER A 182 7.55 -3.05 -22.73
C SER A 182 6.38 -3.87 -23.27
N ASN A 183 5.48 -4.31 -22.40
CA ASN A 183 4.37 -5.20 -22.71
C ASN A 183 3.07 -4.44 -23.09
N SER A 184 3.20 -3.16 -23.44
CA SER A 184 2.09 -2.25 -23.75
C SER A 184 2.30 -1.63 -25.13
N TYR A 185 1.28 -1.69 -25.98
CA TYR A 185 1.31 -1.28 -27.39
C TYR A 185 0.29 -0.17 -27.64
N THR A 186 0.68 0.89 -28.32
CA THR A 186 -0.14 2.09 -28.54
C THR A 186 -0.59 2.19 -30.00
N LEU A 187 -1.87 2.01 -30.24
CA LEU A 187 -2.48 1.92 -31.57
C LEU A 187 -3.36 3.15 -31.81
N LYS A 188 -3.13 3.89 -32.91
CA LYS A 188 -3.99 5.02 -33.29
C LYS A 188 -5.21 4.53 -34.06
N VAL A 189 -6.38 4.56 -33.44
CA VAL A 189 -7.68 4.21 -34.02
C VAL A 189 -8.12 5.30 -35.00
N PRO A 190 -8.27 4.99 -36.30
CA PRO A 190 -8.77 5.96 -37.29
C PRO A 190 -10.21 6.37 -37.02
N ALA A 191 -10.57 7.57 -37.50
CA ALA A 191 -11.90 8.13 -37.32
C ALA A 191 -13.00 7.21 -37.88
N GLY A 192 -14.06 7.01 -37.11
CA GLY A 192 -15.25 6.24 -37.52
C GLY A 192 -15.09 4.72 -37.47
N ILE A 193 -13.95 4.19 -36.99
CA ILE A 193 -13.78 2.76 -36.75
C ILE A 193 -14.35 2.41 -35.37
N THR A 194 -15.48 1.70 -35.35
CA THR A 194 -16.12 1.23 -34.12
C THR A 194 -15.80 -0.23 -33.78
N GLU A 195 -15.29 -1.01 -34.74
CA GLU A 195 -14.92 -2.42 -34.55
C GLU A 195 -13.62 -2.75 -35.31
N ALA A 196 -12.75 -3.55 -34.69
CA ALA A 196 -11.51 -4.04 -35.30
C ALA A 196 -11.03 -5.35 -34.66
N THR A 197 -10.20 -6.09 -35.37
CA THR A 197 -9.52 -7.28 -34.88
C THR A 197 -8.12 -6.89 -34.39
N LEU A 198 -7.87 -7.03 -33.10
CA LEU A 198 -6.54 -6.98 -32.50
C LEU A 198 -5.76 -8.25 -32.87
N VAL A 199 -4.55 -8.08 -33.38
CA VAL A 199 -3.60 -9.16 -33.68
C VAL A 199 -2.27 -8.86 -33.01
N ALA A 200 -1.90 -9.66 -32.02
CA ALA A 200 -0.58 -9.66 -31.41
C ALA A 200 0.30 -10.69 -32.12
N THR A 201 1.48 -10.30 -32.59
CA THR A 201 2.48 -11.22 -33.17
C THR A 201 3.49 -11.60 -32.11
N LEU A 202 3.76 -12.89 -31.98
CA LEU A 202 4.57 -13.48 -30.94
C LEU A 202 5.88 -14.03 -31.53
N ASN A 203 6.95 -13.99 -30.74
CA ASN A 203 8.23 -14.63 -31.06
C ASN A 203 8.52 -15.72 -30.03
N ASN A 204 7.69 -16.75 -30.07
CA ASN A 204 7.61 -17.83 -29.09
C ASN A 204 7.77 -19.18 -29.83
N VAL A 205 8.55 -20.13 -29.29
CA VAL A 205 8.81 -21.46 -29.86
C VAL A 205 7.63 -22.42 -29.61
N LYS A 206 6.87 -22.72 -30.67
CA LYS A 206 5.65 -23.56 -30.64
C LYS A 206 5.84 -24.86 -29.82
N GLY A 207 4.93 -25.12 -28.87
CA GLY A 207 4.82 -26.40 -28.14
C GLY A 207 5.44 -26.46 -26.73
N GLN A 208 6.04 -25.38 -26.22
CA GLN A 208 6.67 -25.35 -24.89
C GLN A 208 6.07 -24.30 -23.93
N TYR A 209 4.84 -23.84 -24.17
CA TYR A 209 4.20 -22.79 -23.35
C TYR A 209 3.13 -23.36 -22.42
N ASN A 210 3.25 -23.04 -21.14
CA ASN A 210 2.24 -23.29 -20.12
C ASN A 210 1.88 -22.02 -19.33
N GLY A 211 2.20 -20.84 -19.87
CA GLY A 211 1.84 -19.56 -19.28
C GLY A 211 0.50 -19.06 -19.78
N SER A 212 -0.21 -18.35 -18.91
CA SER A 212 -1.46 -17.66 -19.22
C SER A 212 -1.43 -16.24 -18.67
N GLY A 213 -2.35 -15.41 -19.15
CA GLY A 213 -2.43 -14.02 -18.74
C GLY A 213 -3.65 -13.31 -19.29
N GLU A 214 -3.59 -11.98 -19.28
CA GLU A 214 -4.67 -11.10 -19.70
C GLU A 214 -4.19 -10.11 -20.75
N ILE A 215 -5.08 -9.74 -21.67
CA ILE A 215 -4.93 -8.65 -22.62
C ILE A 215 -5.89 -7.57 -22.16
N THR A 216 -5.38 -6.39 -21.87
CA THR A 216 -6.21 -5.25 -21.46
C THR A 216 -6.18 -4.16 -22.52
N VAL A 217 -7.30 -3.50 -22.75
CA VAL A 217 -7.40 -2.33 -23.63
C VAL A 217 -8.00 -1.13 -22.89
N ASP A 218 -7.55 0.08 -23.20
CA ASP A 218 -8.10 1.33 -22.65
C ASP A 218 -9.17 1.98 -23.55
N ASN A 219 -9.32 1.49 -24.78
CA ASN A 219 -10.26 1.95 -25.80
C ASN A 219 -10.78 0.76 -26.60
N GLY A 220 -12.11 0.63 -26.65
CA GLY A 220 -12.81 -0.54 -27.15
C GLY A 220 -13.03 -1.60 -26.08
N ILE A 221 -13.88 -2.58 -26.40
CA ILE A 221 -14.23 -3.72 -25.56
C ILE A 221 -14.10 -5.01 -26.38
N PHE A 222 -13.73 -6.13 -25.77
CA PHE A 222 -13.74 -7.40 -26.49
C PHE A 222 -15.18 -7.86 -26.82
N THR A 223 -15.38 -8.62 -27.90
CA THR A 223 -16.72 -9.05 -28.40
C THR A 223 -17.47 -10.02 -27.50
N THR A 224 -16.75 -10.79 -26.69
CA THR A 224 -17.28 -11.53 -25.55
C THR A 224 -17.86 -10.51 -24.58
N GLN A 225 -19.11 -10.70 -24.09
CA GLN A 225 -19.76 -9.67 -23.28
C GLN A 225 -18.81 -9.19 -22.17
N PRO A 226 -18.53 -7.88 -22.07
CA PRO A 226 -17.65 -7.32 -21.05
C PRO A 226 -18.20 -7.64 -19.66
N GLN A 227 -17.78 -8.75 -19.10
CA GLN A 227 -18.11 -9.11 -17.72
C GLN A 227 -17.10 -8.41 -16.84
N THR A 228 -17.62 -7.55 -15.99
CA THR A 228 -16.88 -7.11 -14.82
C THR A 228 -17.03 -8.21 -13.80
N THR A 229 -15.91 -8.75 -13.34
CA THR A 229 -15.87 -9.80 -12.32
C THR A 229 -15.06 -9.37 -11.12
N ALA A 230 -15.44 -9.85 -9.95
CA ALA A 230 -14.65 -9.72 -8.74
C ALA A 230 -14.49 -11.11 -8.12
N SER A 231 -13.29 -11.67 -8.26
CA SER A 231 -13.00 -13.04 -7.88
C SER A 231 -11.76 -13.16 -7.00
N LEU A 232 -11.69 -14.27 -6.27
CA LEU A 232 -10.56 -14.63 -5.44
C LEU A 232 -10.17 -16.07 -5.79
N PRO A 233 -9.29 -16.26 -6.79
CA PRO A 233 -8.76 -17.57 -7.11
C PRO A 233 -8.01 -18.12 -5.90
N ARG A 234 -8.37 -19.32 -5.47
CA ARG A 234 -7.84 -19.94 -4.27
C ARG A 234 -7.71 -21.44 -4.47
N GLY A 235 -6.70 -22.05 -3.88
CA GLY A 235 -6.52 -23.51 -3.93
C GLY A 235 -6.61 -24.13 -2.54
N PHE A 236 -7.44 -23.57 -1.65
CA PHE A 236 -7.48 -24.00 -0.25
C PHE A 236 -8.61 -25.00 0.01
N THR A 237 -8.40 -25.86 1.02
CA THR A 237 -9.44 -26.73 1.55
C THR A 237 -10.16 -26.02 2.68
N LEU A 238 -11.43 -25.66 2.48
CA LEU A 238 -12.31 -25.17 3.53
C LEU A 238 -12.65 -26.33 4.47
N LYS A 239 -12.20 -26.25 5.72
CA LYS A 239 -12.47 -27.27 6.75
C LYS A 239 -13.61 -26.82 7.68
N PRO A 240 -14.34 -27.73 8.33
CA PRO A 240 -15.43 -27.37 9.24
C PRO A 240 -15.06 -26.39 10.34
N GLU A 241 -13.84 -26.50 10.85
CA GLU A 241 -13.27 -25.66 11.90
C GLU A 241 -12.73 -24.30 11.42
N ASP A 242 -12.64 -24.08 10.11
CA ASP A 242 -11.96 -22.91 9.51
C ASP A 242 -12.89 -22.16 8.53
N PRO A 243 -13.89 -21.41 9.03
CA PRO A 243 -14.79 -20.65 8.18
C PRO A 243 -14.04 -19.55 7.43
N TRP A 244 -14.52 -19.20 6.24
CA TRP A 244 -13.91 -18.17 5.41
C TRP A 244 -14.88 -17.01 5.16
N THR A 245 -14.41 -15.77 5.26
CA THR A 245 -15.22 -14.60 4.95
C THR A 245 -14.57 -13.81 3.82
N VAL A 246 -15.36 -13.46 2.80
CA VAL A 246 -14.98 -12.46 1.81
C VAL A 246 -16.05 -11.39 1.72
N SER A 247 -15.63 -10.18 1.36
CA SER A 247 -16.57 -9.10 1.10
C SER A 247 -16.25 -8.35 -0.18
N THR A 248 -17.28 -7.76 -0.76
CA THR A 248 -17.24 -6.99 -1.99
C THR A 248 -18.04 -5.73 -1.78
N GLN A 249 -17.50 -4.61 -2.19
CA GLN A 249 -18.16 -3.32 -2.06
C GLN A 249 -18.67 -2.85 -3.43
N ILE A 250 -19.80 -2.15 -3.41
CA ILE A 250 -20.31 -1.37 -4.55
C ILE A 250 -20.69 0.00 -3.99
N GLY A 251 -20.01 1.04 -4.47
CA GLY A 251 -20.20 2.41 -4.04
C GLY A 251 -20.34 3.40 -5.19
N CYS A 252 -20.76 4.61 -4.84
CA CYS A 252 -20.96 5.72 -5.75
C CYS A 252 -20.25 6.99 -5.27
N ALA A 253 -19.94 7.85 -6.23
CA ALA A 253 -19.28 9.12 -6.03
C ALA A 253 -20.10 10.27 -6.63
N PRO A 254 -20.02 11.49 -6.09
CA PRO A 254 -20.35 12.67 -6.85
C PRO A 254 -19.48 12.77 -8.12
N PRO A 255 -19.94 13.48 -9.18
CA PRO A 255 -19.13 13.74 -10.36
C PRO A 255 -17.75 14.29 -9.99
N ASN A 256 -16.70 13.77 -10.66
CA ASN A 256 -15.29 14.18 -10.46
C ASN A 256 -14.73 13.97 -9.03
N GLN A 257 -15.40 13.17 -8.17
CA GLN A 257 -14.99 12.94 -6.79
C GLN A 257 -14.64 11.47 -6.50
N ILE A 258 -14.31 10.67 -7.53
CA ILE A 258 -14.11 9.22 -7.37
C ILE A 258 -12.99 8.88 -6.37
N ARG A 259 -11.89 9.65 -6.35
CA ARG A 259 -10.78 9.46 -5.39
C ARG A 259 -11.26 9.68 -3.96
N ARG A 260 -11.90 10.83 -3.69
CA ARG A 260 -12.38 11.17 -2.34
C ARG A 260 -13.51 10.24 -1.89
N ALA A 261 -14.44 9.88 -2.77
CA ALA A 261 -15.53 8.94 -2.46
C ALA A 261 -15.02 7.53 -2.15
N PHE A 262 -14.00 7.06 -2.89
CA PHE A 262 -13.32 5.81 -2.60
C PHE A 262 -12.52 5.90 -1.29
N ALA A 263 -11.79 6.99 -1.06
CA ALA A 263 -11.06 7.23 0.18
C ALA A 263 -12.01 7.25 1.39
N TYR A 264 -13.18 7.88 1.27
CA TYR A 264 -14.22 7.89 2.31
C TYR A 264 -14.71 6.47 2.65
N TYR A 265 -15.01 5.66 1.64
CA TYR A 265 -15.32 4.24 1.81
C TYR A 265 -14.16 3.52 2.54
N LEU A 266 -12.94 3.70 2.05
CA LEU A 266 -11.77 3.00 2.57
C LEU A 266 -11.48 3.40 4.01
N GLN A 267 -11.62 4.67 4.39
CA GLN A 267 -11.48 5.12 5.78
C GLN A 267 -12.50 4.49 6.72
N ARG A 268 -13.69 4.15 6.22
CA ARG A 268 -14.75 3.49 6.99
C ARG A 268 -14.49 2.00 7.17
N GLU A 269 -13.97 1.33 6.15
CA GLU A 269 -13.82 -0.14 6.14
C GLU A 269 -12.42 -0.66 6.45
N ARG A 270 -11.39 0.19 6.34
CA ARG A 270 -10.02 -0.15 6.75
C ARG A 270 -9.98 -0.58 8.21
N ALA A 271 -8.99 -1.39 8.55
CA ALA A 271 -8.88 -2.05 9.84
C ALA A 271 -8.83 -1.06 11.01
N HIS A 272 -8.19 0.08 10.79
CA HIS A 272 -8.19 1.23 11.68
C HIS A 272 -8.16 2.53 10.84
N PRO A 273 -9.00 3.54 11.12
CA PRO A 273 -8.97 4.83 10.43
C PRO A 273 -7.59 5.46 10.43
N TYR A 274 -7.33 6.31 9.44
CA TYR A 274 -6.09 7.06 9.32
C TYR A 274 -5.73 7.74 10.65
N ARG A 275 -4.50 7.45 11.08
CA ARG A 275 -3.84 7.98 12.28
C ARG A 275 -2.36 8.06 12.00
N GLN A 276 -1.66 8.99 12.61
CA GLN A 276 -0.20 9.04 12.50
C GLN A 276 0.45 8.24 13.64
N TYR A 277 1.39 7.38 13.27
CA TYR A 277 2.22 6.58 14.17
C TYR A 277 3.69 6.95 13.93
N TRP A 278 4.17 7.92 14.70
CA TRP A 278 5.53 8.39 14.69
C TRP A 278 6.39 7.49 15.58
N HIS A 279 7.46 6.90 15.07
CA HIS A 279 8.26 5.98 15.88
C HIS A 279 9.75 6.10 15.59
N TYR A 280 10.56 5.86 16.61
CA TYR A 280 11.99 5.60 16.42
C TYR A 280 12.17 4.17 15.89
N ASN A 281 12.98 3.97 14.85
CA ASN A 281 13.37 2.67 14.34
C ASN A 281 14.90 2.48 14.40
N SER A 282 15.34 1.35 14.98
CA SER A 282 16.75 1.10 15.25
C SER A 282 17.61 0.65 14.06
N TRP A 283 17.03 0.39 12.87
CA TRP A 283 17.77 -0.21 11.75
C TRP A 283 19.05 0.54 11.40
N TYR A 284 18.96 1.83 11.05
CA TYR A 284 20.14 2.63 10.67
C TYR A 284 20.90 3.27 11.83
N ASP A 285 20.38 3.17 13.06
CA ASP A 285 21.07 3.66 14.27
C ASP A 285 21.92 2.55 14.91
N LEU A 286 21.26 1.47 15.32
CA LEU A 286 21.88 0.44 16.15
C LEU A 286 22.14 -0.89 15.44
N ASN A 287 21.54 -1.17 14.27
CA ASN A 287 21.52 -2.54 13.74
C ASN A 287 22.32 -2.76 12.45
N ILE A 288 22.30 -1.80 11.53
CA ILE A 288 22.88 -2.00 10.20
C ILE A 288 24.36 -2.39 10.28
N GLY A 289 24.71 -3.51 9.64
CA GLY A 289 26.08 -4.04 9.63
C GLY A 289 26.51 -4.77 10.90
N ARG A 290 25.64 -4.87 11.91
CA ARG A 290 25.89 -5.66 13.14
C ARG A 290 24.78 -6.64 13.51
N ASN A 291 23.60 -6.53 12.91
CA ASN A 291 22.47 -7.44 13.12
C ASN A 291 22.85 -8.91 12.91
N ASP A 292 23.80 -9.20 12.02
CA ASP A 292 24.24 -10.55 11.67
C ASP A 292 25.54 -11.02 12.36
N LEU A 293 26.05 -10.31 13.38
CA LEU A 293 27.27 -10.72 14.08
C LEU A 293 27.10 -12.06 14.81
N ASP A 294 28.14 -12.89 14.82
CA ASP A 294 28.14 -14.20 15.51
C ASP A 294 27.83 -14.10 17.00
N ASP A 295 28.44 -13.10 17.64
CA ASP A 295 28.29 -12.83 19.07
C ASP A 295 27.04 -11.95 19.29
N PRO A 296 25.96 -12.49 19.87
CA PRO A 296 24.72 -11.77 20.05
C PRO A 296 24.86 -10.55 20.97
N ILE A 297 25.82 -10.53 21.90
CA ILE A 297 26.04 -9.37 22.79
C ILE A 297 26.55 -8.15 22.00
N LYS A 298 27.22 -8.38 20.85
CA LYS A 298 27.70 -7.32 19.95
C LYS A 298 26.63 -6.80 19.00
N ARG A 299 25.51 -7.52 18.85
CA ARG A 299 24.28 -6.99 18.24
C ARG A 299 23.63 -5.98 19.18
N MET A 300 22.57 -5.31 18.73
CA MET A 300 21.84 -4.34 19.56
C MET A 300 21.46 -4.97 20.91
N ASN A 301 21.53 -4.19 21.99
CA ASN A 301 21.29 -4.69 23.35
C ASN A 301 20.48 -3.71 24.19
N GLU A 302 20.00 -4.20 25.33
CA GLU A 302 19.10 -3.46 26.24
C GLU A 302 19.66 -2.08 26.64
N GLN A 303 20.95 -1.97 26.96
CA GLN A 303 21.55 -0.72 27.42
C GLN A 303 21.56 0.35 26.32
N GLN A 304 21.94 -0.02 25.10
CA GLN A 304 21.93 0.91 23.97
C GLN A 304 20.52 1.39 23.65
N CYS A 305 19.54 0.50 23.71
CA CYS A 305 18.13 0.84 23.53
C CYS A 305 17.65 1.83 24.62
N LEU A 306 18.03 1.61 25.88
CA LEU A 306 17.72 2.53 26.99
C LEU A 306 18.33 3.92 26.78
N ASP A 307 19.55 3.99 26.26
CA ASP A 307 20.23 5.26 26.01
C ASP A 307 19.54 6.06 24.90
N VAL A 308 19.04 5.39 23.86
CA VAL A 308 18.19 6.01 22.83
C VAL A 308 16.89 6.54 23.42
N ILE A 309 16.17 5.75 24.23
CA ILE A 309 14.90 6.18 24.86
C ILE A 309 15.13 7.43 25.70
N LYS A 310 16.20 7.47 26.51
CA LYS A 310 16.58 8.64 27.32
C LYS A 310 16.95 9.85 26.46
N ALA A 311 17.60 9.64 25.32
CA ALA A 311 17.95 10.73 24.41
C ALA A 311 16.70 11.36 23.81
N PHE A 312 15.74 10.56 23.35
CA PHE A 312 14.44 11.04 22.86
C PHE A 312 13.62 11.75 23.96
N ASP A 313 13.62 11.21 25.18
CA ASP A 313 12.98 11.84 26.34
C ASP A 313 13.52 13.27 26.54
N LYS A 314 14.83 13.40 26.65
CA LYS A 314 15.48 14.68 26.91
C LYS A 314 15.36 15.66 25.74
N LYS A 315 15.62 15.18 24.52
CA LYS A 315 15.82 16.05 23.35
C LYS A 315 14.53 16.38 22.60
N LEU A 316 13.55 15.48 22.60
CA LEU A 316 12.28 15.67 21.90
C LEU A 316 11.13 15.92 22.88
N PHE A 317 10.91 15.01 23.84
CA PHE A 317 9.74 15.06 24.71
C PHE A 317 9.81 16.21 25.72
N GLN A 318 10.80 16.22 26.61
CA GLN A 318 10.92 17.25 27.66
C GLN A 318 11.14 18.64 27.06
N LYS A 319 11.98 18.76 26.02
CA LYS A 319 12.35 20.05 25.43
C LYS A 319 11.27 20.66 24.55
N HIS A 320 10.53 19.85 23.77
CA HIS A 320 9.56 20.35 22.79
C HIS A 320 8.12 19.93 23.05
N GLN A 321 7.86 19.11 24.08
CA GLN A 321 6.54 18.54 24.39
C GLN A 321 5.97 17.69 23.24
N VAL A 322 6.86 17.06 22.48
CA VAL A 322 6.53 16.16 21.36
C VAL A 322 7.06 14.77 21.67
N GLY A 323 6.19 13.77 21.78
CA GLY A 323 6.58 12.37 21.95
C GLY A 323 6.51 11.57 20.65
N VAL A 324 7.15 10.40 20.62
CA VAL A 324 6.88 9.36 19.62
C VAL A 324 5.80 8.39 20.13
N ASN A 325 5.09 7.73 19.22
CA ASN A 325 4.12 6.69 19.55
C ASN A 325 4.80 5.41 20.04
N GLY A 326 5.99 5.09 19.52
CA GLY A 326 6.76 3.96 20.02
C GLY A 326 8.23 3.93 19.63
N PHE A 327 8.95 2.98 20.24
CA PHE A 327 10.30 2.60 19.90
C PHE A 327 10.27 1.21 19.27
N VAL A 328 10.67 1.14 17.99
CA VAL A 328 10.66 -0.07 17.19
C VAL A 328 12.07 -0.62 17.09
N TRP A 329 12.25 -1.80 17.66
CA TRP A 329 13.51 -2.54 17.63
C TRP A 329 13.51 -3.42 16.38
N ASP A 330 14.25 -2.98 15.36
CA ASP A 330 14.38 -3.67 14.08
C ASP A 330 15.29 -4.91 14.20
N ASP A 331 15.59 -5.60 13.08
CA ASP A 331 16.33 -6.88 13.08
C ASP A 331 17.62 -6.86 13.92
N GLY A 332 17.86 -7.93 14.69
CA GLY A 332 19.03 -8.08 15.54
C GLY A 332 18.77 -8.22 17.04
N TRP A 333 17.50 -8.18 17.50
CA TRP A 333 17.13 -8.33 18.92
C TRP A 333 16.90 -9.78 19.37
N ASP A 334 16.75 -10.71 18.44
CA ASP A 334 16.31 -12.09 18.72
C ASP A 334 17.43 -13.14 18.61
N ASP A 335 17.20 -14.28 19.26
CA ASP A 335 18.01 -15.49 19.16
C ASP A 335 17.53 -16.35 17.99
N TRP A 336 18.42 -16.58 17.03
CA TRP A 336 18.12 -17.35 15.82
C TRP A 336 18.01 -18.85 16.06
N ASN A 337 18.42 -19.36 17.23
CA ASN A 337 18.15 -20.74 17.67
C ASN A 337 16.85 -20.85 18.47
N SER A 338 15.95 -19.90 18.26
CA SER A 338 14.58 -19.89 18.75
C SER A 338 13.63 -19.55 17.60
N LEU A 339 12.34 -19.43 17.87
CA LEU A 339 11.41 -18.87 16.88
C LEU A 339 11.52 -17.34 16.81
N TRP A 340 11.19 -16.66 17.91
CA TRP A 340 11.26 -15.20 18.10
C TRP A 340 11.50 -14.88 19.59
N GLY A 341 12.48 -15.56 20.20
CA GLY A 341 12.93 -15.32 21.56
C GLY A 341 14.09 -14.32 21.60
N PHE A 342 14.32 -13.66 22.73
CA PHE A 342 15.41 -12.70 22.90
C PHE A 342 16.77 -13.39 22.96
N HIS A 343 17.80 -12.77 22.37
CA HIS A 343 19.18 -13.16 22.67
C HIS A 343 19.62 -12.59 24.04
N GLU A 344 20.76 -13.06 24.53
CA GLU A 344 21.28 -12.75 25.88
C GLU A 344 21.60 -11.27 26.15
N GLY A 345 21.60 -10.42 25.11
CA GLY A 345 21.75 -8.97 25.23
C GLY A 345 20.48 -8.25 25.69
N PHE A 346 19.36 -8.97 25.80
CA PHE A 346 18.09 -8.51 26.35
C PHE A 346 17.65 -9.41 27.51
N PRO A 347 18.38 -9.40 28.65
CA PRO A 347 18.10 -10.31 29.77
C PRO A 347 16.71 -10.11 30.40
N HIS A 348 16.04 -8.97 30.17
CA HIS A 348 14.68 -8.67 30.66
C HIS A 348 13.67 -8.54 29.51
N GLY A 349 14.00 -9.06 28.32
CA GLY A 349 13.25 -8.75 27.09
C GLY A 349 13.15 -7.24 26.89
N PHE A 350 11.95 -6.75 26.58
CA PHE A 350 11.69 -5.31 26.46
C PHE A 350 11.10 -4.67 27.72
N THR A 351 11.08 -5.37 28.86
CA THR A 351 10.43 -4.88 30.10
C THR A 351 10.99 -3.52 30.54
N LYS A 352 12.32 -3.41 30.69
CA LYS A 352 12.97 -2.16 31.10
C LYS A 352 12.86 -1.05 30.05
N LEU A 353 12.82 -1.43 28.77
CA LEU A 353 12.64 -0.47 27.67
C LEU A 353 11.24 0.15 27.73
N ASN A 354 10.22 -0.68 27.95
CA ASN A 354 8.84 -0.23 28.13
C ASN A 354 8.75 0.69 29.36
N GLU A 355 9.30 0.30 30.51
CA GLU A 355 9.32 1.14 31.73
C GLU A 355 9.94 2.52 31.48
N ALA A 356 11.03 2.60 30.73
CA ALA A 356 11.69 3.86 30.40
C ALA A 356 10.91 4.72 29.39
N ALA A 357 10.11 4.10 28.52
CA ALA A 357 9.31 4.78 27.50
C ALA A 357 7.95 5.28 28.03
N LEU A 358 7.41 4.65 29.08
CA LEU A 358 6.09 4.96 29.64
C LEU A 358 5.87 6.45 30.00
N PRO A 359 6.82 7.18 30.63
CA PRO A 359 6.63 8.60 30.95
C PRO A 359 6.38 9.49 29.74
N GLN A 360 6.86 9.08 28.55
CA GLN A 360 6.68 9.79 27.28
C GLN A 360 5.38 9.38 26.56
N GLY A 361 4.63 8.41 27.11
CA GLY A 361 3.46 7.80 26.46
C GLY A 361 3.81 6.90 25.27
N ALA A 362 5.09 6.58 25.08
CA ALA A 362 5.57 5.72 24.00
C ALA A 362 5.48 4.24 24.38
N LYS A 363 5.23 3.40 23.38
CA LYS A 363 5.13 1.94 23.53
C LYS A 363 6.24 1.21 22.79
N MET A 364 6.25 -0.12 22.91
CA MET A 364 7.22 -0.95 22.20
C MET A 364 6.70 -1.35 20.81
N GLY A 365 7.63 -1.57 19.90
CA GLY A 365 7.41 -2.22 18.63
C GLY A 365 8.61 -3.08 18.25
N ALA A 366 8.40 -4.03 17.35
CA ALA A 366 9.48 -4.87 16.86
C ALA A 366 9.30 -5.24 15.40
N TRP A 367 10.43 -5.47 14.74
CA TRP A 367 10.50 -6.17 13.47
C TRP A 367 10.43 -7.68 13.70
N LEU A 368 9.56 -8.35 12.95
CA LEU A 368 9.46 -9.80 12.89
C LEU A 368 9.14 -10.22 11.45
N SER A 369 9.89 -11.16 10.90
CA SER A 369 9.57 -11.66 9.56
C SER A 369 8.66 -12.90 9.62
N PRO A 370 7.48 -12.90 9.00
CA PRO A 370 6.65 -14.10 9.05
C PRO A 370 7.24 -15.29 8.27
N TRP A 371 8.26 -15.09 7.44
CA TRP A 371 8.98 -16.14 6.69
C TRP A 371 10.32 -16.53 7.33
N GLY A 372 10.66 -15.92 8.46
CA GLY A 372 11.84 -16.27 9.23
C GLY A 372 13.04 -15.39 8.96
N GLY A 373 12.93 -14.24 8.28
CA GLY A 373 13.97 -13.21 8.23
C GLY A 373 14.85 -13.29 6.99
N TYR A 374 16.05 -12.70 7.07
CA TYR A 374 16.99 -12.60 5.94
C TYR A 374 18.34 -13.25 6.25
N GLY A 375 19.10 -13.54 5.20
CA GLY A 375 20.52 -13.93 5.31
C GLY A 375 20.76 -15.11 6.25
N ARG A 376 21.66 -14.91 7.22
CA ARG A 376 22.06 -15.96 8.15
C ARG A 376 21.01 -16.23 9.22
N SER A 377 20.40 -15.17 9.77
CA SER A 377 19.31 -15.31 10.74
C SER A 377 18.18 -16.18 10.20
N HIS A 378 17.84 -15.97 8.92
CA HIS A 378 16.89 -16.80 8.19
C HIS A 378 17.20 -18.29 8.25
N LYS A 379 18.40 -18.65 7.78
CA LYS A 379 18.80 -20.05 7.70
C LYS A 379 18.73 -20.73 9.06
N MET A 380 19.27 -20.09 10.10
CA MET A 380 19.33 -20.66 11.44
C MET A 380 17.94 -20.82 12.06
N ARG A 381 17.09 -19.80 11.94
CA ARG A 381 15.72 -19.81 12.47
C ARG A 381 14.87 -20.88 11.79
N VAL A 382 14.97 -21.03 10.48
CA VAL A 382 14.29 -22.09 9.71
C VAL A 382 14.82 -23.48 10.07
N ASP A 383 16.13 -23.65 10.24
CA ASP A 383 16.73 -24.93 10.66
C ASP A 383 16.29 -25.32 12.08
N TYR A 384 16.19 -24.36 13.00
CA TYR A 384 15.56 -24.56 14.32
C TYR A 384 14.11 -25.00 14.17
N GLY A 385 13.32 -24.28 13.37
CA GLY A 385 11.90 -24.57 13.22
C GLY A 385 11.61 -25.92 12.56
N LYS A 386 12.42 -26.37 11.60
CA LYS A 386 12.34 -27.72 11.02
C LYS A 386 12.52 -28.82 12.07
N LYS A 387 13.48 -28.65 12.99
CA LYS A 387 13.69 -29.59 14.12
C LYS A 387 12.49 -29.65 15.05
N HIS A 388 11.72 -28.56 15.14
CA HIS A 388 10.48 -28.47 15.92
C HIS A 388 9.24 -28.81 15.11
N GLY A 389 9.39 -29.22 13.84
CA GLY A 389 8.31 -29.63 12.96
C GLY A 389 7.40 -28.48 12.52
N TYR A 390 7.91 -27.26 12.42
CA TYR A 390 7.21 -26.13 11.79
C TYR A 390 7.19 -26.29 10.27
N GLU A 391 6.05 -26.01 9.67
CA GLU A 391 5.87 -26.07 8.22
C GLU A 391 6.69 -24.99 7.51
N THR A 392 7.27 -25.36 6.37
CA THR A 392 8.11 -24.51 5.54
C THR A 392 7.69 -24.59 4.08
N ASN A 393 7.93 -23.53 3.32
CA ASN A 393 7.82 -23.47 1.86
C ASN A 393 9.21 -23.20 1.25
N ALA A 394 9.27 -22.96 -0.07
CA ALA A 394 10.52 -22.68 -0.77
C ALA A 394 11.24 -21.39 -0.28
N GLY A 395 10.51 -20.47 0.35
CA GLY A 395 11.01 -19.20 0.85
C GLY A 395 11.26 -19.15 2.37
N GLY A 396 11.12 -20.26 3.10
CA GLY A 396 11.31 -20.30 4.56
C GLY A 396 10.10 -20.86 5.28
N PHE A 397 9.67 -20.21 6.36
CA PHE A 397 8.48 -20.66 7.08
C PHE A 397 7.19 -20.51 6.27
N SER A 398 6.21 -21.38 6.53
CA SER A 398 4.90 -21.37 5.88
C SER A 398 3.79 -21.07 6.88
N LEU A 399 3.19 -19.88 6.80
CA LEU A 399 1.98 -19.51 7.55
C LEU A 399 0.70 -20.22 7.04
N GLY A 400 0.76 -20.87 5.87
CA GLY A 400 -0.27 -21.80 5.44
C GLY A 400 -0.34 -23.03 6.34
N GLY A 401 0.78 -23.42 6.94
CA GLY A 401 0.87 -24.48 7.95
C GLY A 401 0.31 -24.06 9.30
N ILE A 402 -0.54 -24.89 9.89
CA ILE A 402 -1.25 -24.55 11.13
C ILE A 402 -0.30 -24.48 12.33
N LYS A 403 0.74 -25.32 12.38
CA LYS A 403 1.62 -25.39 13.55
C LYS A 403 2.55 -24.18 13.60
N TYR A 404 3.18 -23.82 12.49
CA TYR A 404 3.97 -22.59 12.42
C TYR A 404 3.12 -21.34 12.58
N ARG A 405 1.97 -21.23 11.90
CA ARG A 405 1.08 -20.06 12.04
C ARG A 405 0.67 -19.83 13.50
N THR A 406 0.32 -20.90 14.20
CA THR A 406 -0.01 -20.85 15.64
C THR A 406 1.17 -20.35 16.45
N ALA A 407 2.36 -20.93 16.24
CA ALA A 407 3.56 -20.52 16.99
C ALA A 407 3.97 -19.06 16.72
N TYR A 408 3.88 -18.60 15.47
CA TYR A 408 4.18 -17.22 15.09
C TYR A 408 3.18 -16.23 15.70
N ARG A 409 1.87 -16.55 15.63
CA ARG A 409 0.82 -15.76 16.28
C ARG A 409 1.06 -15.67 17.78
N ASP A 410 1.32 -16.80 18.43
CA ASP A 410 1.48 -16.85 19.89
C ASP A 410 2.72 -16.07 20.34
N ALA A 411 3.80 -16.09 19.54
CA ALA A 411 4.95 -15.22 19.76
C ALA A 411 4.57 -13.73 19.70
N CYS A 412 3.79 -13.31 18.69
CA CYS A 412 3.32 -11.93 18.58
C CYS A 412 2.38 -11.54 19.74
N LEU A 413 1.42 -12.39 20.11
CA LEU A 413 0.52 -12.16 21.24
C LEU A 413 1.26 -12.07 22.57
N LYS A 414 2.32 -12.86 22.75
CA LYS A 414 3.20 -12.76 23.91
C LYS A 414 3.88 -11.39 23.97
N MET A 415 4.35 -10.85 22.85
CA MET A 415 4.96 -9.51 22.81
C MET A 415 3.98 -8.41 23.24
N ILE A 416 2.72 -8.49 22.76
CA ILE A 416 1.65 -7.57 23.18
C ILE A 416 1.45 -7.65 24.69
N LYS A 417 1.27 -8.87 25.21
CA LYS A 417 0.93 -9.13 26.61
C LYS A 417 2.04 -8.72 27.57
N ASP A 418 3.28 -9.09 27.26
CA ASP A 418 4.38 -9.03 28.22
C ASP A 418 5.18 -7.73 28.13
N TYR A 419 5.16 -7.05 26.98
CA TYR A 419 6.00 -5.87 26.73
C TYR A 419 5.22 -4.62 26.28
N ASN A 420 3.89 -4.65 26.37
CA ASN A 420 3.03 -3.53 25.94
C ASN A 420 3.34 -3.10 24.49
N GLN A 421 3.66 -4.09 23.64
CA GLN A 421 3.93 -3.87 22.23
C GLN A 421 2.61 -3.61 21.51
N ASP A 422 2.54 -2.51 20.75
CA ASP A 422 1.36 -2.18 19.94
C ASP A 422 1.71 -1.81 18.50
N TYR A 423 2.93 -2.14 18.08
CA TYR A 423 3.39 -2.02 16.70
C TYR A 423 4.11 -3.27 16.23
N PHE A 424 3.80 -3.73 15.02
CA PHE A 424 4.54 -4.80 14.34
C PHE A 424 4.97 -4.35 12.94
N LYS A 425 6.27 -4.49 12.64
CA LYS A 425 6.79 -4.47 11.26
C LYS A 425 6.93 -5.92 10.79
N PHE A 426 5.99 -6.35 9.96
CA PHE A 426 6.00 -7.68 9.34
C PHE A 426 6.71 -7.64 8.00
N ASP A 427 7.90 -8.22 7.95
CA ASP A 427 8.82 -8.07 6.81
C ASP A 427 9.16 -9.36 6.09
N GLY A 428 9.59 -9.26 4.84
CA GLY A 428 9.91 -10.42 4.01
C GLY A 428 8.68 -11.29 3.74
N ILE A 429 7.55 -10.66 3.46
CA ILE A 429 6.33 -11.33 3.03
C ILE A 429 6.58 -11.87 1.60
N GLY A 430 6.26 -13.15 1.35
CA GLY A 430 6.83 -13.94 0.24
C GLY A 430 6.70 -13.43 -1.22
N GLY A 431 6.01 -12.31 -1.49
CA GLY A 431 5.91 -11.71 -2.83
C GLY A 431 7.20 -11.01 -3.28
N GLY A 432 8.08 -10.64 -2.35
CA GLY A 432 9.35 -9.97 -2.63
C GLY A 432 9.21 -8.53 -3.13
N MET A 433 10.33 -7.96 -3.54
CA MET A 433 10.38 -6.61 -4.09
C MET A 433 9.69 -6.55 -5.47
N TRP A 434 8.96 -5.47 -5.72
CA TRP A 434 8.22 -5.21 -6.97
C TRP A 434 6.98 -6.07 -7.20
N ALA A 435 6.50 -6.77 -6.17
CA ALA A 435 5.29 -7.57 -6.25
C ALA A 435 4.12 -6.76 -6.84
N THR A 436 3.30 -7.44 -7.64
CA THR A 436 2.06 -6.90 -8.21
C THR A 436 0.84 -7.75 -7.85
N GLY A 437 1.04 -8.75 -6.99
CA GLY A 437 0.07 -9.79 -6.69
C GLY A 437 0.76 -10.96 -6.00
N ALA A 438 -0.04 -11.93 -5.57
CA ALA A 438 0.47 -13.14 -4.95
C ALA A 438 0.59 -14.27 -5.99
N PRO A 439 1.79 -14.85 -6.17
CA PRO A 439 1.90 -16.17 -6.78
C PRO A 439 1.08 -17.21 -6.02
N ALA A 440 0.52 -18.19 -6.73
CA ALA A 440 -0.26 -19.27 -6.12
C ALA A 440 0.51 -20.00 -4.98
N THR A 441 1.83 -20.12 -5.13
CA THR A 441 2.74 -20.80 -4.19
C THR A 441 2.83 -20.16 -2.81
N ILE A 442 2.45 -18.88 -2.65
CA ILE A 442 2.50 -18.17 -1.36
C ILE A 442 1.11 -17.70 -0.89
N SER A 443 0.06 -17.97 -1.66
CA SER A 443 -1.31 -17.49 -1.38
C SER A 443 -1.81 -17.94 -0.01
N ALA A 444 -1.61 -19.22 0.33
CA ALA A 444 -1.99 -19.78 1.63
C ALA A 444 -1.23 -19.15 2.81
N ASP A 445 0.02 -18.72 2.59
CA ASP A 445 0.82 -18.07 3.62
C ASP A 445 0.38 -16.62 3.86
N LEU A 446 0.00 -15.90 2.81
CA LEU A 446 -0.59 -14.56 2.93
C LEU A 446 -1.96 -14.60 3.62
N ASP A 447 -2.78 -15.58 3.27
CA ASP A 447 -4.04 -15.86 3.97
C ASP A 447 -3.77 -16.17 5.47
N GLY A 448 -2.71 -16.93 5.75
CA GLY A 448 -2.23 -17.19 7.12
C GLY A 448 -1.79 -15.92 7.85
N LEU A 449 -1.08 -15.01 7.18
CA LEU A 449 -0.67 -13.71 7.74
C LEU A 449 -1.87 -12.84 8.09
N ILE A 450 -2.88 -12.78 7.21
CA ILE A 450 -4.13 -12.07 7.47
C ILE A 450 -4.80 -12.61 8.75
N LYS A 451 -4.89 -13.94 8.91
CA LYS A 451 -5.44 -14.56 10.12
C LYS A 451 -4.66 -14.19 11.39
N VAL A 452 -3.32 -14.18 11.31
CA VAL A 452 -2.47 -13.71 12.43
C VAL A 452 -2.84 -12.27 12.80
N ILE A 453 -2.90 -11.37 11.81
CA ILE A 453 -3.25 -9.95 12.03
C ILE A 453 -4.64 -9.80 12.65
N GLU A 454 -5.62 -10.57 12.19
CA GLU A 454 -6.97 -10.58 12.76
C GLU A 454 -6.97 -11.03 14.22
N ASP A 455 -6.24 -12.10 14.58
CA ASP A 455 -6.10 -12.57 15.96
C ASP A 455 -5.41 -11.51 16.86
N LEU A 456 -4.40 -10.82 16.35
CA LEU A 456 -3.76 -9.71 17.07
C LEU A 456 -4.74 -8.56 17.33
N ARG A 457 -5.54 -8.18 16.32
CA ARG A 457 -6.53 -7.08 16.45
C ARG A 457 -7.73 -7.47 17.31
N GLN A 458 -8.07 -8.76 17.42
CA GLN A 458 -9.06 -9.22 18.41
C GLN A 458 -8.57 -8.98 19.84
N THR A 459 -7.27 -9.15 20.08
CA THR A 459 -6.66 -8.94 21.40
C THR A 459 -6.40 -7.46 21.68
N THR A 460 -5.85 -6.73 20.70
CA THR A 460 -5.54 -5.29 20.80
C THR A 460 -6.05 -4.60 19.53
N PRO A 461 -7.30 -4.09 19.53
CA PRO A 461 -7.91 -3.48 18.34
C PRO A 461 -7.14 -2.29 17.76
N SER A 462 -6.32 -1.64 18.58
CA SER A 462 -5.48 -0.51 18.20
C SER A 462 -4.07 -0.89 17.72
N VAL A 463 -3.68 -2.17 17.71
CA VAL A 463 -2.34 -2.58 17.28
C VAL A 463 -2.07 -2.06 15.86
N PHE A 464 -0.91 -1.44 15.68
CA PHE A 464 -0.47 -0.91 14.40
C PHE A 464 0.28 -1.99 13.63
N ILE A 465 -0.16 -2.27 12.41
CA ILE A 465 0.47 -3.28 11.56
C ILE A 465 1.09 -2.61 10.33
N ASN A 466 2.40 -2.71 10.19
CA ASN A 466 3.12 -2.33 9.00
C ASN A 466 3.55 -3.60 8.24
N CYS A 467 2.98 -3.84 7.06
CA CYS A 467 3.36 -4.96 6.20
C CYS A 467 4.38 -4.48 5.17
N THR A 468 5.62 -4.99 5.21
CA THR A 468 6.71 -4.44 4.41
C THR A 468 6.99 -5.26 3.14
N VAL A 469 8.23 -5.68 2.87
CA VAL A 469 8.61 -6.28 1.58
C VAL A 469 7.64 -7.41 1.20
N GLY A 470 7.10 -7.39 -0.02
CA GLY A 470 6.13 -8.37 -0.50
C GLY A 470 4.69 -7.88 -0.67
N THR A 471 4.38 -6.66 -0.28
CA THR A 471 3.09 -6.01 -0.57
C THR A 471 3.07 -5.38 -1.96
N TRP A 472 1.92 -4.85 -2.39
CA TRP A 472 1.73 -4.14 -3.66
C TRP A 472 0.61 -3.11 -3.54
N ALA A 473 0.40 -2.28 -4.57
CA ALA A 473 -0.50 -1.12 -4.56
C ALA A 473 -2.02 -1.45 -4.51
N SER A 474 -2.41 -2.51 -3.81
CA SER A 474 -3.82 -2.76 -3.49
C SER A 474 -4.28 -1.93 -2.29
N PRO A 475 -5.34 -1.10 -2.43
CA PRO A 475 -5.92 -0.41 -1.28
C PRO A 475 -6.50 -1.38 -0.23
N TYR A 476 -6.84 -2.61 -0.63
CA TYR A 476 -7.45 -3.59 0.27
C TYR A 476 -6.47 -4.24 1.25
N TRP A 477 -5.15 -3.99 1.13
CA TRP A 477 -4.24 -4.25 2.24
C TRP A 477 -4.67 -3.52 3.51
N LEU A 478 -5.27 -2.33 3.37
CA LEU A 478 -5.69 -1.49 4.50
C LEU A 478 -6.89 -2.07 5.27
N CYS A 479 -7.58 -3.07 4.72
CA CYS A 479 -8.56 -3.86 5.47
C CYS A 479 -7.93 -4.70 6.58
N PHE A 480 -6.60 -4.86 6.57
CA PHE A 480 -5.84 -5.70 7.52
C PHE A 480 -4.66 -4.96 8.15
N ALA A 481 -3.92 -4.15 7.38
CA ALA A 481 -2.74 -3.41 7.83
C ALA A 481 -3.01 -1.90 7.93
N ASP A 482 -2.19 -1.19 8.71
CA ASP A 482 -2.22 0.27 8.78
C ASP A 482 -1.42 0.89 7.62
N SER A 483 -0.27 0.28 7.27
CA SER A 483 0.60 0.71 6.16
C SER A 483 1.19 -0.46 5.36
N ILE A 484 1.63 -0.16 4.13
CA ILE A 484 2.36 -1.11 3.27
C ILE A 484 3.64 -0.53 2.65
N TRP A 485 4.55 -1.39 2.20
CA TRP A 485 5.83 -0.98 1.60
C TRP A 485 5.69 -0.21 0.29
N ARG A 486 6.40 0.93 0.19
CA ARG A 486 6.52 1.70 -1.06
C ARG A 486 7.26 1.00 -2.21
N GLN A 487 7.83 -0.19 -1.97
CA GLN A 487 8.75 -0.91 -2.89
C GLN A 487 10.12 -0.25 -3.04
N GLY A 488 11.05 -0.94 -3.70
CA GLY A 488 12.42 -0.46 -3.89
C GLY A 488 13.33 -0.70 -2.71
N GLU A 489 14.54 -0.14 -2.79
CA GLU A 489 15.56 -0.22 -1.77
C GLU A 489 15.14 0.56 -0.52
N ASP A 490 15.60 0.13 0.65
CA ASP A 490 15.39 0.82 1.91
C ASP A 490 15.96 2.25 1.89
N THR A 491 17.17 2.42 1.35
CA THR A 491 17.77 3.71 1.05
C THR A 491 18.59 3.63 -0.25
N ALA A 492 18.41 4.59 -1.14
CA ALA A 492 19.22 4.72 -2.36
C ALA A 492 19.24 6.17 -2.85
N PHE A 493 20.02 6.44 -3.89
CA PHE A 493 20.26 7.80 -4.39
C PHE A 493 19.94 7.88 -5.88
N SER A 494 19.21 8.93 -6.28
CA SER A 494 18.98 9.23 -7.70
C SER A 494 18.76 10.72 -7.95
N GLY A 495 19.00 11.17 -9.18
CA GLY A 495 18.80 12.56 -9.57
C GLY A 495 19.90 13.50 -9.07
N LYS A 496 19.56 14.76 -8.85
CA LYS A 496 20.49 15.86 -8.55
C LYS A 496 20.53 16.21 -7.06
N GLY A 497 21.51 17.01 -6.67
CA GLY A 497 21.71 17.51 -5.32
C GLY A 497 22.71 16.68 -4.51
N ASN A 498 22.87 17.04 -3.23
CA ASN A 498 23.66 16.23 -2.30
C ASN A 498 22.98 14.85 -2.07
N PRO A 499 23.65 13.86 -1.47
CA PRO A 499 23.06 12.54 -1.29
C PRO A 499 21.73 12.52 -0.52
N ARG A 500 21.47 13.46 0.39
CA ARG A 500 20.16 13.57 1.06
C ARG A 500 19.07 14.02 0.08
N GLU A 501 19.33 15.01 -0.76
CA GLU A 501 18.40 15.42 -1.82
C GLU A 501 18.15 14.31 -2.85
N GLN A 502 19.19 13.56 -3.19
CA GLN A 502 19.09 12.39 -4.06
C GLN A 502 18.28 11.24 -3.43
N TRP A 503 18.33 11.12 -2.11
CA TRP A 503 17.51 10.17 -1.36
C TRP A 503 16.03 10.55 -1.41
N ILE A 504 15.69 11.84 -1.19
CA ILE A 504 14.32 12.33 -1.34
C ILE A 504 13.82 12.09 -2.77
N ASN A 505 14.63 12.43 -3.79
CA ASN A 505 14.32 12.16 -5.20
C ASN A 505 14.03 10.68 -5.46
N TYR A 506 14.87 9.79 -4.93
CA TYR A 506 14.73 8.35 -5.12
C TYR A 506 13.41 7.84 -4.57
N LYS A 507 13.16 8.02 -3.27
CA LYS A 507 11.97 7.43 -2.62
C LYS A 507 10.68 7.97 -3.22
N ASP A 508 10.65 9.26 -3.54
CA ASP A 508 9.48 9.90 -4.13
C ASP A 508 9.27 9.45 -5.60
N SER A 509 10.34 9.21 -6.36
CA SER A 509 10.21 8.64 -7.71
C SER A 509 9.64 7.22 -7.71
N ILE A 510 9.98 6.42 -6.70
CA ILE A 510 9.43 5.07 -6.54
C ILE A 510 7.93 5.15 -6.22
N VAL A 511 7.54 6.04 -5.30
CA VAL A 511 6.11 6.26 -4.99
C VAL A 511 5.35 6.72 -6.22
N TYR A 512 5.88 7.70 -6.97
CA TYR A 512 5.25 8.17 -8.20
C TYR A 512 5.00 7.02 -9.17
N ARG A 513 6.04 6.26 -9.50
CA ARG A 513 5.99 5.22 -10.55
C ARG A 513 5.26 3.94 -10.14
N ARG A 514 5.11 3.66 -8.84
CA ARG A 514 4.50 2.42 -8.32
C ARG A 514 3.13 2.61 -7.70
N PHE A 515 2.79 3.82 -7.26
CA PHE A 515 1.54 4.11 -6.55
C PHE A 515 0.82 5.31 -7.15
N ALA A 516 1.34 6.52 -6.95
CA ALA A 516 0.57 7.74 -7.21
C ALA A 516 0.07 7.85 -8.65
N HIS A 517 0.91 7.52 -9.63
CA HIS A 517 0.53 7.57 -11.04
C HIS A 517 -0.28 6.34 -11.51
N PRO A 518 0.17 5.09 -11.32
CA PRO A 518 -0.53 3.93 -11.88
C PRO A 518 -1.64 3.37 -10.97
N SER A 519 -1.80 3.83 -9.73
CA SER A 519 -2.78 3.34 -8.74
C SER A 519 -3.37 4.50 -7.93
N PRO A 520 -4.05 5.45 -8.58
CA PRO A 520 -4.46 6.72 -7.99
C PRO A 520 -5.52 6.60 -6.87
N LEU A 521 -6.12 5.42 -6.70
CA LEU A 521 -7.07 5.12 -5.63
C LEU A 521 -6.40 4.51 -4.38
N PHE A 522 -5.10 4.21 -4.43
CA PHE A 522 -4.33 3.88 -3.23
C PHE A 522 -3.97 5.18 -2.48
N PRO A 523 -4.26 5.30 -1.17
CA PRO A 523 -3.97 6.51 -0.42
C PRO A 523 -2.47 6.60 -0.08
N VAL A 524 -1.78 7.61 -0.63
CA VAL A 524 -0.33 7.82 -0.41
C VAL A 524 0.03 8.00 1.07
N ASN A 525 -0.90 8.51 1.88
CA ASN A 525 -0.74 8.63 3.34
C ASN A 525 -0.84 7.29 4.10
N SER A 526 -0.80 6.16 3.41
CA SER A 526 -0.82 4.82 4.04
C SER A 526 0.37 3.95 3.60
N MET A 527 1.49 4.57 3.22
CA MET A 527 2.71 3.88 2.78
C MET A 527 3.81 3.95 3.82
N MET A 528 4.53 2.86 4.05
CA MET A 528 5.87 2.92 4.63
C MET A 528 6.81 3.50 3.56
N TYR A 529 7.31 4.71 3.79
CA TYR A 529 8.17 5.46 2.85
C TYR A 529 9.67 5.22 3.06
N HIS A 530 10.08 4.62 4.19
CA HIS A 530 11.34 4.94 4.89
C HIS A 530 11.43 6.45 5.13
N GLY A 531 11.05 6.84 6.34
CA GLY A 531 10.96 8.24 6.77
C GLY A 531 12.32 8.94 6.85
N LEU A 532 12.58 9.61 7.98
CA LEU A 532 13.82 10.35 8.20
C LEU A 532 14.97 9.38 8.44
N THR A 533 16.09 9.56 7.71
CA THR A 533 17.31 8.76 7.90
C THR A 533 18.51 9.62 8.28
N VAL A 534 19.04 9.41 9.49
CA VAL A 534 20.29 10.00 9.99
C VAL A 534 21.00 8.94 10.80
N GLY A 535 22.10 8.39 10.27
CA GLY A 535 22.84 7.34 10.96
C GLY A 535 24.29 7.24 10.49
N PRO A 536 25.16 6.61 11.29
CA PRO A 536 26.61 6.60 11.06
C PRO A 536 27.05 5.55 10.03
N MET A 537 26.14 4.70 9.55
CA MET A 537 26.45 3.55 8.70
C MET A 537 25.54 3.47 7.46
N GLY A 538 25.89 2.57 6.54
CA GLY A 538 25.13 2.32 5.31
C GLY A 538 25.07 3.53 4.38
N ASN A 539 23.96 3.66 3.65
CA ASN A 539 23.71 4.85 2.83
C ASN A 539 23.45 6.12 3.66
N PRO A 540 22.79 6.09 4.85
CA PRO A 540 22.67 7.29 5.68
C PRO A 540 23.99 7.98 6.01
N ALA A 541 25.08 7.23 6.21
CA ALA A 541 26.42 7.79 6.43
C ALA A 541 26.97 8.64 5.28
N LYS A 542 26.44 8.45 4.07
CA LYS A 542 26.83 9.21 2.87
C LYS A 542 26.01 10.50 2.72
N MET A 543 24.93 10.65 3.48
CA MET A 543 24.11 11.86 3.48
C MET A 543 24.74 12.88 4.43
N PRO A 544 24.75 14.18 4.09
CA PRO A 544 25.19 15.19 5.04
C PRO A 544 24.32 15.10 6.30
N SER A 545 25.00 15.16 7.45
CA SER A 545 24.37 15.29 8.75
C SER A 545 23.65 16.65 8.87
N PRO A 546 22.72 16.80 9.81
CA PRO A 546 22.08 18.09 10.07
C PRO A 546 23.08 19.18 10.47
N ALA A 547 24.22 18.81 11.06
CA ALA A 547 25.30 19.74 11.39
C ALA A 547 26.05 20.25 10.14
N GLU A 548 26.17 19.42 9.11
CA GLU A 548 26.83 19.79 7.84
C GLU A 548 25.87 20.51 6.88
N ASN A 549 24.59 20.13 6.85
CA ASN A 549 23.59 20.73 5.98
C ASN A 549 22.17 20.62 6.55
N ILE A 550 21.80 21.58 7.39
CA ILE A 550 20.47 21.65 8.00
C ILE A 550 19.35 21.78 6.95
N ASN A 551 19.59 22.47 5.83
CA ASN A 551 18.56 22.72 4.81
C ASN A 551 18.05 21.41 4.17
N SER A 552 18.96 20.53 3.72
CA SER A 552 18.55 19.26 3.12
C SER A 552 17.91 18.31 4.14
N TYR A 553 18.28 18.42 5.42
CA TYR A 553 17.60 17.72 6.52
C TYR A 553 16.17 18.25 6.69
N SER A 554 15.99 19.57 6.79
CA SER A 554 14.68 20.21 6.91
C SER A 554 13.76 19.88 5.73
N ASN A 555 14.30 19.83 4.52
CA ASN A 555 13.57 19.38 3.32
C ASN A 555 13.00 17.96 3.49
N GLU A 556 13.82 17.00 3.95
CA GLU A 556 13.36 15.63 4.17
C GLU A 556 12.28 15.55 5.25
N VAL A 557 12.47 16.24 6.38
CA VAL A 557 11.53 16.25 7.50
C VAL A 557 10.18 16.88 7.08
N ARG A 558 10.21 18.00 6.35
CA ARG A 558 9.01 18.69 5.89
C ARG A 558 8.27 17.90 4.81
N MET A 559 8.99 17.23 3.90
CA MET A 559 8.37 16.29 2.97
C MET A 559 7.70 15.13 3.69
N MET A 560 8.33 14.61 4.76
CA MET A 560 7.75 13.57 5.61
C MET A 560 6.46 14.02 6.31
N ALA A 561 6.43 15.24 6.84
CA ALA A 561 5.21 15.82 7.39
C ALA A 561 4.13 16.01 6.31
N ALA A 562 4.50 16.37 5.08
CA ALA A 562 3.58 16.67 3.99
C ALA A 562 2.90 15.45 3.34
N TYR A 563 3.65 14.38 3.04
CA TYR A 563 3.01 13.14 2.59
C TYR A 563 2.18 12.49 3.71
N ALA A 564 2.45 12.89 4.96
CA ALA A 564 1.65 12.63 6.14
C ALA A 564 1.27 11.16 6.29
N SER A 565 2.22 10.26 6.04
CA SER A 565 1.91 8.85 6.11
C SER A 565 1.45 8.48 7.52
N THR A 566 0.55 7.51 7.58
CA THR A 566 0.17 6.84 8.83
C THR A 566 1.39 6.32 9.58
N LEU A 567 2.51 6.10 8.89
CA LEU A 567 3.77 5.69 9.46
C LEU A 567 4.84 6.79 9.31
N GLY A 568 5.22 7.41 10.43
CA GLY A 568 6.30 8.39 10.51
C GLY A 568 7.57 7.76 11.09
N GLU A 569 8.42 7.19 10.25
CA GLU A 569 9.60 6.43 10.69
C GLU A 569 10.81 7.34 10.92
N LEU A 570 11.41 7.23 12.10
CA LEU A 570 12.58 8.00 12.49
C LEU A 570 13.76 7.05 12.69
N TYR A 571 14.55 6.88 11.65
CA TYR A 571 15.82 6.16 11.68
C TYR A 571 16.94 7.13 12.06
N VAL A 572 17.02 7.48 13.34
CA VAL A 572 17.80 8.63 13.80
C VAL A 572 18.76 8.21 14.92
N THR A 573 20.05 8.40 14.70
CA THR A 573 21.07 8.39 15.75
C THR A 573 21.02 9.70 16.54
N PRO A 574 20.59 9.69 17.81
CA PRO A 574 20.31 10.93 18.55
C PRO A 574 21.51 11.88 18.67
N ALA A 575 22.73 11.33 18.76
CA ALA A 575 23.97 12.09 18.89
C ALA A 575 24.34 12.88 17.61
N MET A 576 23.76 12.54 16.45
CA MET A 576 24.02 13.23 15.19
C MET A 576 23.08 14.40 14.92
N LEU A 577 22.02 14.58 15.73
CA LEU A 577 21.10 15.71 15.59
C LEU A 577 21.58 16.88 16.43
N THR A 578 21.66 18.05 15.80
CA THR A 578 21.84 19.33 16.48
C THR A 578 20.54 19.72 17.21
N ASP A 579 20.64 20.67 18.13
CA ASP A 579 19.45 21.21 18.82
C ASP A 579 18.45 21.86 17.85
N GLU A 580 18.92 22.43 16.74
CA GLU A 580 18.10 22.95 15.65
C GLU A 580 17.38 21.83 14.88
N ALA A 581 18.10 20.73 14.57
CA ALA A 581 17.52 19.58 13.88
C ALA A 581 16.41 18.90 14.70
N TRP A 582 16.57 18.83 16.02
CA TRP A 582 15.51 18.39 16.94
C TRP A 582 14.29 19.33 16.92
N ALA A 583 14.51 20.64 16.88
CA ALA A 583 13.43 21.62 16.81
C ALA A 583 12.62 21.51 15.50
N VAL A 584 13.29 21.38 14.35
CA VAL A 584 12.65 21.18 13.04
C VAL A 584 11.81 19.89 13.03
N LEU A 585 12.34 18.81 13.60
CA LEU A 585 11.61 17.54 13.73
C LEU A 585 10.38 17.69 14.61
N ALA A 586 10.52 18.33 15.79
CA ALA A 586 9.42 18.54 16.71
C ALA A 586 8.30 19.39 16.09
N GLU A 587 8.66 20.51 15.45
CA GLU A 587 7.72 21.39 14.76
C GLU A 587 6.95 20.63 13.66
N SER A 588 7.66 19.84 12.86
CA SER A 588 7.06 19.07 11.76
C SER A 588 6.10 17.98 12.24
N ILE A 589 6.45 17.25 13.30
CA ILE A 589 5.56 16.26 13.93
C ILE A 589 4.32 16.96 14.50
N GLN A 590 4.51 18.09 15.20
CA GLN A 590 3.40 18.85 15.79
C GLN A 590 2.45 19.40 14.72
N TRP A 591 3.00 19.94 13.63
CA TRP A 591 2.21 20.40 12.48
C TRP A 591 1.42 19.24 11.86
N ALA A 592 2.06 18.10 11.58
CA ALA A 592 1.38 16.95 11.00
C ALA A 592 0.23 16.44 11.90
N ARG A 593 0.45 16.37 13.23
CA ARG A 593 -0.57 15.92 14.19
C ARG A 593 -1.76 16.88 14.28
N THR A 594 -1.49 18.18 14.36
CA THR A 594 -2.55 19.20 14.42
C THR A 594 -3.41 19.23 13.16
N HIS A 595 -2.82 18.85 12.01
CA HIS A 595 -3.49 18.79 10.71
C HIS A 595 -3.96 17.38 10.32
N GLN A 596 -3.94 16.38 11.22
CA GLN A 596 -4.27 14.99 10.88
C GLN A 596 -5.64 14.84 10.18
N LYS A 597 -6.66 15.60 10.59
CA LYS A 597 -7.99 15.57 9.94
C LYS A 597 -7.90 16.00 8.48
N LEU A 598 -7.17 17.08 8.19
CA LEU A 598 -6.93 17.59 6.84
C LEU A 598 -6.08 16.60 6.03
N LEU A 599 -4.97 16.15 6.60
CA LEU A 599 -3.99 15.26 5.94
C LEU A 599 -4.52 13.84 5.68
N SER A 600 -5.72 13.51 6.17
CA SER A 600 -6.42 12.29 5.76
C SER A 600 -6.78 12.28 4.27
N ASP A 601 -6.87 13.47 3.63
CA ASP A 601 -7.10 13.66 2.19
C ASP A 601 -5.80 13.81 1.35
N THR A 602 -4.61 13.62 1.96
CA THR A 602 -3.34 13.80 1.26
C THR A 602 -3.25 12.96 -0.01
N HIS A 603 -2.95 13.60 -1.13
CA HIS A 603 -2.77 12.99 -2.44
C HIS A 603 -1.65 13.69 -3.23
N TRP A 604 -1.12 13.00 -4.24
CA TRP A 604 -0.01 13.47 -5.06
C TRP A 604 -0.45 14.55 -6.06
N ILE A 605 0.40 15.56 -6.27
CA ILE A 605 0.23 16.59 -7.31
C ILE A 605 1.54 16.84 -8.06
N GLY A 606 1.45 17.41 -9.26
CA GLY A 606 2.62 17.74 -10.09
C GLY A 606 3.22 16.52 -10.79
N GLY A 607 4.52 16.56 -11.06
CA GLY A 607 5.20 15.66 -12.00
C GLY A 607 5.98 14.50 -11.38
N ASP A 608 6.85 13.93 -12.21
CA ASP A 608 7.73 12.80 -11.90
C ASP A 608 9.10 13.29 -11.36
N PRO A 609 9.47 12.94 -10.12
CA PRO A 609 10.76 13.31 -9.54
C PRO A 609 11.95 12.76 -10.36
N ALA A 610 11.82 11.60 -11.00
CA ALA A 610 12.88 11.02 -11.84
C ALA A 610 13.13 11.82 -13.13
N LYS A 611 12.18 12.67 -13.53
CA LYS A 611 12.31 13.62 -14.65
C LYS A 611 12.66 15.03 -14.17
N HIS A 612 13.00 15.17 -12.89
CA HIS A 612 13.27 16.44 -12.22
C HIS A 612 12.10 17.44 -12.30
N GLN A 613 10.86 16.98 -12.38
CA GLN A 613 9.69 17.86 -12.43
C GLN A 613 9.28 18.29 -11.02
N ILE A 614 8.75 19.52 -10.87
CA ILE A 614 8.14 19.93 -9.59
C ILE A 614 6.96 19.00 -9.29
N TYR A 615 6.92 18.51 -8.06
CA TYR A 615 5.88 17.60 -7.57
C TYR A 615 5.56 17.92 -6.12
N GLY A 616 4.56 17.25 -5.55
CA GLY A 616 4.20 17.50 -4.17
C GLY A 616 2.96 16.77 -3.71
N PHE A 617 2.38 17.31 -2.65
CA PHE A 617 1.19 16.78 -2.01
C PHE A 617 0.17 17.89 -1.77
N ALA A 618 -1.10 17.56 -1.93
CA ALA A 618 -2.22 18.43 -1.59
C ALA A 618 -3.20 17.70 -0.68
N ALA A 619 -3.89 18.44 0.16
CA ALA A 619 -5.03 17.94 0.93
C ALA A 619 -6.04 19.05 1.14
N TRP A 620 -7.32 18.70 1.20
CA TRP A 620 -8.40 19.64 1.46
C TRP A 620 -9.46 19.06 2.39
N HIS A 621 -10.03 19.92 3.22
CA HIS A 621 -11.13 19.58 4.11
C HIS A 621 -12.04 20.80 4.29
N PRO A 622 -13.39 20.65 4.27
CA PRO A 622 -14.32 21.77 4.30
C PRO A 622 -14.09 22.70 5.52
N ASP A 623 -14.00 22.13 6.72
CA ASP A 623 -13.76 22.92 7.95
C ASP A 623 -12.31 23.35 8.15
N LYS A 624 -11.36 22.82 7.37
CA LYS A 624 -9.92 23.03 7.60
C LYS A 624 -9.20 23.70 6.41
N GLY A 625 -9.93 24.03 5.35
CA GLY A 625 -9.34 24.57 4.13
C GLY A 625 -8.36 23.60 3.48
N GLY A 626 -7.28 24.12 2.89
CA GLY A 626 -6.37 23.35 2.06
C GLY A 626 -4.90 23.58 2.36
N VAL A 627 -4.09 22.56 2.09
CA VAL A 627 -2.63 22.60 2.14
C VAL A 627 -2.05 22.12 0.82
N ILE A 628 -0.91 22.70 0.43
CA ILE A 628 -0.10 22.33 -0.72
C ILE A 628 1.34 22.30 -0.23
N THR A 629 2.05 21.19 -0.43
CA THR A 629 3.50 21.14 -0.32
C THR A 629 4.09 20.81 -1.68
N LEU A 630 5.03 21.61 -2.16
CA LEU A 630 5.73 21.42 -3.43
C LEU A 630 7.22 21.24 -3.17
N ARG A 631 7.86 20.40 -3.97
CA ARG A 631 9.30 20.23 -4.02
C ARG A 631 9.84 20.43 -5.43
N ASN A 632 10.95 21.14 -5.55
CA ASN A 632 11.74 21.19 -6.77
C ASN A 632 12.91 20.21 -6.69
N PRO A 633 12.87 19.04 -7.36
CA PRO A 633 13.96 18.05 -7.31
C PRO A 633 15.21 18.41 -8.14
N ASP A 634 15.25 19.59 -8.78
CA ASP A 634 16.32 20.01 -9.68
C ASP A 634 17.30 20.99 -9.02
N ASP A 635 18.51 21.11 -9.59
CA ASP A 635 19.54 22.09 -9.21
C ASP A 635 19.31 23.47 -9.84
N ARG A 636 18.17 23.67 -10.49
CA ARG A 636 17.77 24.92 -11.16
C ARG A 636 16.43 25.38 -10.63
N LYS A 637 16.28 26.70 -10.55
CA LYS A 637 15.01 27.37 -10.29
C LYS A 637 13.97 26.93 -11.33
N LYS A 638 12.76 26.59 -10.88
CA LYS A 638 11.64 26.16 -11.73
C LYS A 638 10.33 26.75 -11.26
N SER A 639 9.34 26.79 -12.15
CA SER A 639 7.99 27.24 -11.83
C SER A 639 6.96 26.19 -12.22
N ILE A 640 5.88 26.12 -11.45
CA ILE A 640 4.70 25.32 -11.73
C ILE A 640 3.46 26.20 -11.63
N THR A 641 2.51 26.01 -12.53
CA THR A 641 1.20 26.67 -12.48
C THR A 641 0.17 25.68 -11.96
N LEU A 642 -0.55 26.07 -10.91
CA LEU A 642 -1.52 25.25 -10.22
C LEU A 642 -2.93 25.83 -10.40
N ASP A 643 -3.90 24.95 -10.62
CA ASP A 643 -5.32 25.26 -10.51
C ASP A 643 -5.83 24.73 -9.18
N LEU A 644 -6.15 25.63 -8.23
CA LEU A 644 -6.49 25.25 -6.85
C LEU A 644 -7.73 24.35 -6.77
N ARG A 645 -8.72 24.59 -7.64
CA ARG A 645 -9.90 23.74 -7.76
C ARG A 645 -9.52 22.30 -8.09
N THR A 646 -8.66 22.12 -9.08
CA THR A 646 -8.23 20.80 -9.55
C THR A 646 -7.36 20.11 -8.49
N ILE A 647 -6.35 20.79 -7.94
CA ILE A 647 -5.41 20.15 -7.00
C ILE A 647 -5.99 19.89 -5.61
N TRP A 648 -7.09 20.56 -5.23
CA TRP A 648 -7.82 20.24 -4.01
C TRP A 648 -9.09 19.43 -4.28
N GLU A 649 -9.37 19.11 -5.55
CA GLU A 649 -10.60 18.45 -5.99
C GLU A 649 -11.84 19.07 -5.33
N LEU A 650 -12.01 20.40 -5.39
CA LEU A 650 -13.07 21.07 -4.62
C LEU A 650 -14.46 20.51 -4.98
N PRO A 651 -15.33 20.26 -3.98
CA PRO A 651 -16.60 19.55 -4.20
C PRO A 651 -17.70 20.43 -4.83
N THR A 652 -17.56 21.76 -4.77
CA THR A 652 -18.55 22.73 -5.27
C THR A 652 -17.87 23.75 -6.20
N ASP A 653 -18.63 24.32 -7.15
CA ASP A 653 -18.14 25.29 -8.13
C ASP A 653 -17.98 26.72 -7.59
N ASP A 654 -17.99 26.87 -6.26
CA ASP A 654 -17.86 28.16 -5.60
C ASP A 654 -16.50 28.82 -5.92
N ASP A 655 -16.51 30.10 -6.26
CA ASP A 655 -15.29 30.89 -6.46
C ASP A 655 -14.70 31.32 -5.12
N LEU A 656 -14.09 30.36 -4.43
CA LEU A 656 -13.52 30.56 -3.11
C LEU A 656 -12.20 31.34 -3.20
N GLN A 657 -12.06 32.37 -2.36
CA GLN A 657 -10.84 33.13 -2.20
C GLN A 657 -10.07 32.62 -0.98
N TYR A 658 -8.75 32.50 -1.12
CA TYR A 658 -7.87 31.96 -0.10
C TYR A 658 -6.73 32.92 0.16
N THR A 659 -6.27 32.93 1.41
CA THR A 659 -5.01 33.56 1.82
C THR A 659 -4.08 32.45 2.30
N LEU A 660 -3.05 32.16 1.50
CA LEU A 660 -2.11 31.08 1.76
C LEU A 660 -0.87 31.60 2.52
N HIS A 661 -0.37 30.82 3.46
CA HIS A 661 0.84 31.14 4.22
C HIS A 661 1.67 29.88 4.48
N SER A 662 2.96 30.05 4.77
CA SER A 662 3.79 28.93 5.24
C SER A 662 3.46 28.60 6.69
N PRO A 663 3.39 27.32 7.07
CA PRO A 663 3.17 26.92 8.46
C PRO A 663 4.44 26.98 9.33
N TRP A 664 5.61 27.16 8.72
CA TRP A 664 6.90 27.05 9.42
C TRP A 664 7.27 28.35 10.12
N ILE A 665 7.79 28.25 11.35
CA ILE A 665 8.16 29.39 12.20
C ILE A 665 9.16 30.32 11.49
N GLU A 666 10.14 29.75 10.78
CA GLU A 666 11.14 30.51 10.03
C GLU A 666 10.53 31.39 8.92
N ASP A 667 9.32 31.05 8.47
CA ASP A 667 8.63 31.71 7.37
C ASP A 667 7.54 32.69 7.85
N HIS A 668 7.31 32.85 9.16
CA HIS A 668 6.25 33.72 9.68
C HIS A 668 6.34 35.19 9.21
N GLY A 669 7.53 35.65 8.82
CA GLY A 669 7.75 36.99 8.24
C GLY A 669 7.43 37.10 6.75
N LYS A 670 7.17 35.99 6.04
CA LYS A 670 6.86 36.01 4.61
C LYS A 670 5.43 36.48 4.38
N PRO A 671 5.17 37.33 3.36
CA PRO A 671 3.83 37.81 3.08
C PRO A 671 2.92 36.65 2.64
N PRO A 672 1.63 36.67 3.02
CA PRO A 672 0.70 35.67 2.54
C PRO A 672 0.46 35.81 1.03
N VAL A 673 0.11 34.71 0.39
CA VAL A 673 -0.16 34.63 -1.05
C VAL A 673 -1.68 34.61 -1.25
N PRO A 674 -2.29 35.67 -1.83
CA PRO A 674 -3.69 35.64 -2.21
C PRO A 674 -3.89 34.66 -3.38
N ALA A 675 -4.92 33.83 -3.29
CA ALA A 675 -5.25 32.87 -4.33
C ALA A 675 -6.76 32.70 -4.48
N ARG A 676 -7.21 32.17 -5.61
CA ARG A 676 -8.63 31.85 -5.86
C ARG A 676 -8.75 30.46 -6.46
N ALA A 677 -9.86 29.79 -6.15
CA ALA A 677 -10.13 28.43 -6.63
C ALA A 677 -9.95 28.29 -8.15
N ASN A 678 -10.46 29.27 -8.92
CA ASN A 678 -10.52 29.24 -10.38
C ASN A 678 -9.46 30.13 -11.07
N THR A 679 -8.46 30.63 -10.34
CA THR A 679 -7.40 31.47 -10.91
C THR A 679 -6.07 30.73 -10.82
N PRO A 680 -5.35 30.54 -11.94
CA PRO A 680 -4.06 29.87 -11.92
C PRO A 680 -3.06 30.55 -10.98
N LEU A 681 -2.47 29.77 -10.08
CA LEU A 681 -1.41 30.20 -9.17
C LEU A 681 -0.06 29.70 -9.68
N THR A 682 0.80 30.61 -10.13
CA THR A 682 2.17 30.27 -10.51
C THR A 682 3.10 30.37 -9.31
N VAL A 683 3.67 29.24 -8.92
CA VAL A 683 4.64 29.13 -7.84
C VAL A 683 6.02 28.91 -8.44
N THR A 684 7.02 29.63 -7.94
CA THR A 684 8.41 29.49 -8.37
C THR A 684 9.24 29.01 -7.21
N LEU A 685 9.94 27.90 -7.40
CA LEU A 685 10.78 27.25 -6.40
C LEU A 685 12.26 27.38 -6.75
N GLN A 686 13.08 27.66 -5.74
CA GLN A 686 14.54 27.58 -5.79
C GLN A 686 14.99 26.13 -5.96
N PRO A 687 16.27 25.89 -6.33
CA PRO A 687 16.83 24.54 -6.34
C PRO A 687 16.58 23.80 -5.02
N PHE A 688 16.05 22.58 -5.10
CA PHE A 688 15.77 21.71 -3.94
C PHE A 688 14.76 22.25 -2.92
N GLU A 689 14.12 23.40 -3.16
CA GLU A 689 13.18 23.99 -2.20
C GLU A 689 11.99 23.08 -1.95
N VAL A 690 11.63 22.94 -0.67
CA VAL A 690 10.36 22.39 -0.21
C VAL A 690 9.51 23.54 0.34
N LEU A 691 8.46 23.89 -0.39
CA LEU A 691 7.53 24.96 -0.03
C LEU A 691 6.22 24.36 0.43
N THR A 692 5.78 24.72 1.65
CA THR A 692 4.43 24.39 2.14
C THR A 692 3.60 25.66 2.25
N LEU A 693 2.39 25.63 1.72
CA LEU A 693 1.40 26.71 1.77
C LEU A 693 0.08 26.14 2.29
N GLN A 694 -0.52 26.78 3.28
CA GLN A 694 -1.82 26.40 3.82
C GLN A 694 -2.77 27.59 3.93
N THR A 695 -4.07 27.32 3.88
CA THR A 695 -5.10 28.33 4.12
C THR A 695 -5.08 28.78 5.58
N LYS A 696 -5.26 30.08 5.82
CA LYS A 696 -5.54 30.60 7.16
C LYS A 696 -6.99 30.26 7.55
N HIS A 697 -7.18 29.69 8.74
CA HIS A 697 -8.52 29.51 9.33
C HIS A 697 -9.10 30.84 9.77
#